data_AF-A0A2D7IPI0-F1
#
_entry.id   AF-A0A2D7IPI0-F1
#
_cell.length_a   1.000
_cell.length_b   1.000
_cell.length_c   1.000
_cell.angle_alpha   90.00
_cell.angle_beta   90.00
_cell.angle_gamma   90.00
#
_symmetry.space_group_name_H-M   'P 1'
#
loop_
_entity.id
_entity.type
_entity.pdbx_description
1 polymer ?
#
loop_
_entity_poly.entity_id
_entity_poly.type
_entity_poly.pdbx_seq_one_letter_code
_entity_poly.pdbx_strand_id
1 'polypeptide(L)'
;MYVNISFPISSWKVFIYKVPINLQSQIKIGSLVSAPLGRRSKVEGIVIDIPSKNNFKGKIQSIISVNTNFSITDSSMWNLIKWVSSYYFSPIGQVMKAVIPKGVTNHPKLKKNIYVTINDLNKKTLIDIKQSAKQQLKIISYLKTKGGNVALNDLKKESIQALSICKKLEKKNIVKIITKYSEPSFRDLQIKRIKKKINLNDEQKNVVNKIQLSIKKNKYKGFLLKGVTGSGKTEVYIHLADYLNKIGKTSIILLPEISLTPQIAGRFSSVFGKKVAIWHSKMKSNERVWIWNQIRQGKISVVVGTRSAIFTPLPNVGLIIVDEEHDSSFKQENSSPKYNSRDLALVRAKYNNCIALLAGATPSMESYYNQKEKKLSLLEINKRYGKSKNPIINLVDMNLERKNNENRNPIFSQLLIDSIAEKIDKKEQVMLLQNRRGFSILNCNECQEVVMCGQCQIPLTFHKSKNLLICHYCSFKQKIYTKCSKCNNNLSFLGVGTQKIEEALIKLFPTVLIKRMDFDSTRKAGEHSKILDDFLKNKFHILLGTQMIAKGLDFPNVTLVGVINADMNLFIPDFRAGEKTFQLLYQVAGRTGRGEKPGKVVIQTNNPNDVSIFCASKLNLNKYYTTCLNERKELMYPPYSRITKIELSGKFEKTLISIGEKIANEIPGNLKWLEVIGPNPCPIFTLRGKKRYQIILKSSKKMDLNGRLLHDLIRKNLFDKINFYNKKNLQISIDVDPNNLL
;
A
#
# COMPACT_ATOMS: atom_id res chain seq x y z
N MET A 1 23.91 19.87 -30.31
CA MET A 1 23.29 18.71 -29.63
C MET A 1 21.79 18.94 -29.44
N TYR A 2 20.97 17.91 -29.67
CA TYR A 2 19.52 17.92 -29.42
C TYR A 2 19.16 16.81 -28.43
N VAL A 3 18.05 16.99 -27.71
CA VAL A 3 17.52 16.01 -26.76
C VAL A 3 16.03 15.82 -26.93
N ASN A 4 15.60 14.58 -26.77
CA ASN A 4 14.20 14.18 -26.69
C ASN A 4 13.77 14.18 -25.22
N ILE A 5 12.76 14.99 -24.87
CA ILE A 5 12.30 15.19 -23.50
C ILE A 5 10.87 14.67 -23.34
N SER A 6 10.65 13.85 -22.31
CA SER A 6 9.32 13.45 -21.86
C SER A 6 8.94 14.26 -20.62
N PHE A 7 7.81 14.97 -20.69
CA PHE A 7 7.27 15.74 -19.58
C PHE A 7 6.23 14.95 -18.79
N PRO A 8 6.00 15.28 -17.52
CA PRO A 8 5.05 14.59 -16.66
C PRO A 8 3.60 14.98 -16.96
N ILE A 9 3.18 14.80 -18.22
CA ILE A 9 1.84 15.03 -18.74
C ILE A 9 1.22 13.69 -19.14
N SER A 10 -0.12 13.61 -19.19
CA SER A 10 -0.84 12.42 -19.65
C SER A 10 -0.82 12.32 -21.18
N SER A 11 0.37 12.35 -21.77
CA SER A 11 0.59 12.25 -23.20
C SER A 11 1.91 11.53 -23.46
N TRP A 12 1.92 10.70 -24.50
CA TRP A 12 3.11 10.00 -25.00
C TRP A 12 4.00 10.88 -25.87
N LYS A 13 3.59 12.13 -26.12
CA LYS A 13 4.38 13.09 -26.89
C LYS A 13 5.74 13.31 -26.23
N VAL A 14 6.76 13.20 -27.06
CA VAL A 14 8.15 13.51 -26.76
C VAL A 14 8.47 14.80 -27.51
N PHE A 15 9.24 15.67 -26.87
CA PHE A 15 9.51 17.00 -27.39
C PHE A 15 11.01 17.18 -27.61
N ILE A 16 11.40 17.67 -28.78
CA ILE A 16 12.80 17.93 -29.13
C ILE A 16 13.20 19.32 -28.64
N TYR A 17 14.33 19.42 -27.95
CA TYR A 17 14.93 20.69 -27.53
C TYR A 17 16.39 20.78 -27.92
N LYS A 18 16.85 22.01 -28.16
CA LYS A 18 18.27 22.32 -28.34
C LYS A 18 18.97 22.37 -26.98
N VAL A 19 20.19 21.86 -26.90
CA VAL A 19 21.03 21.95 -25.71
C VAL A 19 22.04 23.10 -25.85
N PRO A 20 21.96 24.14 -25.01
CA PRO A 20 22.97 25.19 -24.93
C PRO A 20 24.38 24.61 -24.69
N ILE A 21 25.40 25.20 -25.32
CA ILE A 21 26.79 24.67 -25.32
C ILE A 21 27.31 24.43 -23.91
N ASN A 22 27.07 25.36 -22.99
CA ASN A 22 27.45 25.28 -21.58
C ASN A 22 26.79 24.13 -20.79
N LEU A 23 25.74 23.49 -21.32
CA LEU A 23 25.03 22.39 -20.67
C LEU A 23 25.30 21.03 -21.32
N GLN A 24 25.96 20.98 -22.48
CA GLN A 24 26.12 19.73 -23.25
C GLN A 24 26.90 18.65 -22.50
N SER A 25 27.96 19.02 -21.78
CA SER A 25 28.79 18.08 -21.01
C SER A 25 28.05 17.43 -19.84
N GLN A 26 26.94 18.01 -19.40
CA GLN A 26 26.18 17.55 -18.23
C GLN A 26 25.01 16.63 -18.60
N ILE A 27 24.69 16.52 -19.89
CA ILE A 27 23.50 15.77 -20.34
C ILE A 27 23.83 14.32 -20.63
N LYS A 28 22.99 13.46 -20.06
CA LYS A 28 22.89 12.04 -20.36
C LYS A 28 21.42 11.63 -20.47
N ILE A 29 21.15 10.50 -21.10
CA ILE A 29 19.83 9.86 -20.99
C ILE A 29 19.51 9.65 -19.50
N GLY A 30 18.29 9.98 -19.08
CA GLY A 30 17.86 9.95 -17.69
C GLY A 30 18.11 11.27 -16.92
N SER A 31 18.71 12.28 -17.55
CA SER A 31 18.93 13.59 -16.92
C SER A 31 17.62 14.35 -16.76
N LEU A 32 17.42 14.95 -15.59
CA LEU A 32 16.29 15.84 -15.33
C LEU A 32 16.64 17.26 -15.77
N VAL A 33 15.79 17.83 -16.62
CA VAL A 33 16.00 19.14 -17.23
C VAL A 33 14.77 20.02 -17.05
N SER A 34 14.98 21.33 -17.01
CA SER A 34 13.88 22.30 -17.08
C SER A 34 13.81 22.88 -18.49
N ALA A 35 12.62 22.95 -19.08
CA ALA A 35 12.40 23.57 -20.39
C ALA A 35 10.99 24.19 -20.47
N PRO A 36 10.73 25.14 -21.39
CA PRO A 36 9.40 25.70 -21.58
C PRO A 36 8.47 24.70 -22.25
N LEU A 37 7.19 24.65 -21.87
CA LEU A 37 6.19 23.75 -22.45
C LEU A 37 4.85 24.47 -22.62
N GLY A 38 4.47 24.76 -23.87
CA GLY A 38 3.27 25.55 -24.17
C GLY A 38 3.35 26.94 -23.55
N ARG A 39 2.33 27.34 -22.78
CA ARG A 39 2.31 28.64 -22.06
C ARG A 39 3.17 28.66 -20.80
N ARG A 40 3.69 27.50 -20.35
CA ARG A 40 4.48 27.42 -19.12
C ARG A 40 5.95 27.67 -19.45
N SER A 41 6.53 28.71 -18.86
CA SER A 41 7.92 29.09 -19.10
C SER A 41 8.93 28.07 -18.56
N LYS A 42 8.59 27.32 -17.51
CA LYS A 42 9.49 26.33 -16.88
C LYS A 42 8.73 25.09 -16.42
N VAL A 43 9.05 23.94 -17.02
CA VAL A 43 8.52 22.63 -16.64
C VAL A 43 9.67 21.63 -16.58
N GLU A 44 9.65 20.76 -15.58
CA GLU A 44 10.61 19.68 -15.44
C GLU A 44 10.24 18.50 -16.34
N GLY A 45 11.21 18.02 -17.11
CA GLY A 45 11.10 16.84 -17.96
C GLY A 45 12.37 16.01 -17.89
N ILE A 46 12.31 14.78 -18.42
CA ILE A 46 13.45 13.88 -18.45
C ILE A 46 13.93 13.68 -19.88
N VAL A 47 15.25 13.69 -20.07
CA VAL A 47 15.89 13.32 -21.34
C VAL A 47 15.72 11.82 -21.54
N ILE A 48 14.99 11.40 -22.56
CA ILE A 48 14.76 9.99 -22.87
C ILE A 48 15.68 9.45 -23.96
N ASP A 49 16.18 10.34 -24.82
CA ASP A 49 16.96 10.02 -26.00
C ASP A 49 17.76 11.25 -26.47
N ILE A 50 18.89 11.01 -27.16
CA ILE A 50 19.81 12.03 -27.67
C ILE A 50 19.99 11.73 -29.17
N PRO A 51 19.15 12.29 -30.05
CA PRO A 51 19.18 11.96 -31.46
C PRO A 51 20.44 12.48 -32.15
N SER A 52 21.00 11.68 -33.07
CA SER A 52 22.15 12.06 -33.90
C SER A 52 21.81 13.10 -34.96
N LYS A 53 20.55 13.11 -35.44
CA LYS A 53 20.02 14.07 -36.41
C LYS A 53 18.68 14.63 -35.92
N ASN A 54 18.43 15.91 -36.19
CA ASN A 54 17.14 16.54 -35.91
C ASN A 54 16.28 16.56 -37.18
N ASN A 55 15.15 15.85 -37.16
CA ASN A 55 14.22 15.78 -38.28
C ASN A 55 13.06 16.79 -38.16
N PHE A 56 13.01 17.59 -37.08
CA PHE A 56 11.96 18.58 -36.87
C PHE A 56 12.28 19.89 -37.59
N LYS A 57 11.37 20.32 -38.47
CA LYS A 57 11.52 21.52 -39.32
C LYS A 57 10.98 22.83 -38.70
N GLY A 58 10.33 22.78 -37.54
CA GLY A 58 9.76 23.96 -36.88
C GLY A 58 10.73 24.67 -35.91
N LYS A 59 10.26 25.73 -35.24
CA LYS A 59 11.04 26.46 -34.22
C LYS A 59 11.33 25.55 -33.01
N ILE A 60 12.62 25.37 -32.70
CA ILE A 60 13.08 24.57 -31.57
C ILE A 60 13.49 25.50 -30.42
N GLN A 61 12.92 25.25 -29.25
CA GLN A 61 13.32 25.94 -28.02
C GLN A 61 14.54 25.26 -27.39
N SER A 62 15.27 26.01 -26.56
CA SER A 62 16.39 25.48 -25.80
C SER A 62 15.96 25.03 -24.41
N ILE A 63 16.66 24.05 -23.83
CA ILE A 63 16.52 23.76 -22.40
C ILE A 63 17.04 24.95 -21.57
N ILE A 64 16.48 25.11 -20.37
CA ILE A 64 16.79 26.21 -19.44
C ILE A 64 17.92 25.81 -18.49
N SER A 65 17.86 24.59 -17.95
CA SER A 65 18.84 24.08 -16.99
C SER A 65 18.83 22.56 -16.90
N VAL A 66 19.97 21.99 -16.52
CA VAL A 66 20.12 20.58 -16.16
C VAL A 66 20.23 20.49 -14.65
N ASN A 67 19.50 19.57 -14.02
CA ASN A 67 19.67 19.30 -12.60
C ASN A 67 20.86 18.34 -12.42
N THR A 68 22.07 18.88 -12.25
CA THR A 68 23.29 18.08 -12.01
C THR A 68 23.22 17.27 -10.71
N ASN A 69 22.49 17.79 -9.72
CA ASN A 69 22.16 17.09 -8.49
C ASN A 69 21.11 16.00 -8.71
N PHE A 70 20.66 15.72 -9.93
CA PHE A 70 19.68 14.68 -10.20
C PHE A 70 19.92 14.04 -11.58
N SER A 71 20.43 12.81 -11.56
CA SER A 71 20.43 11.98 -12.75
C SER A 71 20.03 10.55 -12.38
N ILE A 72 19.12 9.98 -13.16
CA ILE A 72 18.89 8.53 -13.17
C ILE A 72 19.81 7.94 -14.24
N THR A 73 21.11 8.01 -13.99
CA THR A 73 22.13 7.41 -14.85
C THR A 73 22.36 5.93 -14.55
N ASP A 74 21.80 5.43 -13.44
CA ASP A 74 21.83 4.00 -13.16
C ASP A 74 21.02 3.25 -14.21
N SER A 75 21.71 2.40 -14.98
CA SER A 75 21.11 1.65 -16.09
C SER A 75 19.99 0.73 -15.60
N SER A 76 20.11 0.18 -14.39
CA SER A 76 19.10 -0.72 -13.82
C SER A 76 17.78 0.00 -13.53
N MET A 77 17.84 1.18 -12.90
CA MET A 77 16.66 2.02 -12.62
C MET A 77 16.06 2.57 -13.91
N TRP A 78 16.89 2.98 -14.88
CA TRP A 78 16.40 3.45 -16.17
C TRP A 78 15.67 2.34 -16.95
N ASN A 79 16.21 1.12 -16.94
CA ASN A 79 15.57 -0.04 -17.54
C ASN A 79 14.25 -0.40 -16.83
N LEU A 80 14.21 -0.28 -15.49
CA LEU A 80 12.97 -0.43 -14.73
C LEU A 80 11.92 0.60 -15.15
N ILE A 81 12.29 1.87 -15.32
CA ILE A 81 11.38 2.95 -15.73
C ILE A 81 10.81 2.69 -17.13
N LYS A 82 11.67 2.32 -18.10
CA LYS A 82 11.21 1.94 -19.45
C LYS A 82 10.27 0.76 -19.41
N TRP A 83 10.59 -0.27 -18.61
CA TRP A 83 9.76 -1.44 -18.44
C TRP A 83 8.39 -1.08 -17.85
N VAL A 84 8.35 -0.29 -16.77
CA VAL A 84 7.10 0.19 -16.14
C VAL A 84 6.26 0.98 -17.15
N SER A 85 6.90 1.86 -17.92
CA SER A 85 6.23 2.67 -18.93
C SER A 85 5.59 1.80 -20.00
N SER A 86 6.34 0.85 -20.55
CA SER A 86 5.87 -0.04 -21.61
C SER A 86 4.82 -1.04 -21.12
N TYR A 87 5.04 -1.67 -19.97
CA TYR A 87 4.16 -2.72 -19.43
C TYR A 87 2.82 -2.15 -18.94
N TYR A 88 2.84 -1.03 -18.21
CA TYR A 88 1.61 -0.44 -17.67
C TYR A 88 1.01 0.67 -18.55
N PHE A 89 1.40 0.73 -19.84
CA PHE A 89 0.96 1.77 -20.78
C PHE A 89 0.89 3.15 -20.13
N SER A 90 2.00 3.57 -19.52
CA SER A 90 2.10 4.87 -18.84
C SER A 90 3.25 5.69 -19.42
N PRO A 91 3.02 6.95 -19.87
CA PRO A 91 4.08 7.78 -20.42
C PRO A 91 5.28 7.89 -19.48
N ILE A 92 6.51 7.86 -20.00
CA ILE A 92 7.73 7.93 -19.20
C ILE A 92 7.68 9.10 -18.22
N GLY A 93 7.29 10.29 -18.66
CA GLY A 93 7.14 11.44 -17.76
C GLY A 93 6.15 11.24 -16.61
N GLN A 94 5.08 10.46 -16.78
CA GLN A 94 4.17 10.08 -15.67
C GLN A 94 4.81 9.04 -14.75
N VAL A 95 5.55 8.08 -15.30
CA VAL A 95 6.34 7.14 -14.49
C VAL A 95 7.35 7.90 -13.63
N MET A 96 7.98 8.93 -14.18
CA MET A 96 8.93 9.79 -13.46
C MET A 96 8.32 10.49 -12.24
N LYS A 97 7.05 10.87 -12.27
CA LYS A 97 6.38 11.43 -11.07
C LYS A 97 6.30 10.44 -9.90
N ALA A 98 6.31 9.14 -10.19
CA ALA A 98 6.33 8.11 -9.15
C ALA A 98 7.75 7.85 -8.61
N VAL A 99 8.77 8.05 -9.45
CA VAL A 99 10.19 7.80 -9.12
C VAL A 99 10.82 9.00 -8.41
N ILE A 100 10.52 10.21 -8.89
CA ILE A 100 11.13 11.46 -8.42
C ILE A 100 10.20 12.13 -7.41
N PRO A 101 10.67 12.39 -6.17
CA PRO A 101 9.94 13.23 -5.24
C PRO A 101 9.66 14.62 -5.83
N LYS A 102 8.51 15.21 -5.50
CA LYS A 102 8.23 16.60 -5.92
C LYS A 102 9.20 17.56 -5.24
N GLY A 103 9.79 18.48 -6.02
CA GLY A 103 10.67 19.53 -5.50
C GLY A 103 12.13 19.11 -5.32
N VAL A 104 12.58 18.03 -5.96
CA VAL A 104 14.00 17.60 -5.94
C VAL A 104 14.94 18.61 -6.60
N THR A 105 14.42 19.43 -7.51
CA THR A 105 15.14 20.58 -8.10
C THR A 105 15.37 21.73 -7.14
N ASN A 106 14.58 21.81 -6.06
CA ASN A 106 14.79 22.78 -5.00
C ASN A 106 15.68 22.15 -3.93
N HIS A 107 16.67 22.89 -3.43
CA HIS A 107 17.39 22.46 -2.23
C HIS A 107 16.35 22.19 -1.12
N PRO A 108 16.39 21.03 -0.45
CA PRO A 108 15.41 20.72 0.57
C PRO A 108 15.47 21.81 1.64
N LYS A 109 14.39 22.58 1.78
CA LYS A 109 14.25 23.54 2.87
C LYS A 109 14.03 22.75 4.15
N LEU A 110 15.13 22.26 4.73
CA LEU A 110 15.15 21.64 6.05
C LEU A 110 14.62 22.65 7.06
N LYS A 111 13.92 22.15 8.08
CA LYS A 111 13.38 23.01 9.13
C LYS A 111 14.56 23.73 9.79
N LYS A 112 14.53 25.07 9.70
CA LYS A 112 15.52 25.94 10.34
C LYS A 112 15.17 26.00 11.82
N ASN A 113 16.02 25.42 12.65
CA ASN A 113 15.97 25.64 14.08
C ASN A 113 17.01 26.69 14.42
N ILE A 114 16.53 27.84 14.88
CA ILE A 114 17.39 28.92 15.34
C ILE A 114 17.71 28.61 16.80
N TYR A 115 19.00 28.48 17.10
CA TYR A 115 19.51 28.39 18.45
C TYR A 115 20.18 29.71 18.82
N VAL A 116 20.04 30.08 20.08
CA VAL A 116 20.71 31.23 20.66
C VAL A 116 21.69 30.69 21.68
N THR A 117 22.97 30.96 21.47
CA THR A 117 24.05 30.51 22.35
C THR A 117 24.67 31.74 23.03
N ILE A 118 24.90 31.66 24.33
CA ILE A 118 25.64 32.71 25.06
C ILE A 118 27.11 32.63 24.62
N ASN A 119 27.69 33.76 24.21
CA ASN A 119 29.15 33.87 24.08
C ASN A 119 29.76 34.10 25.47
N ASP A 120 31.00 33.66 25.71
CA ASP A 120 31.67 33.83 27.01
C ASP A 120 31.49 35.27 27.54
N LEU A 121 30.79 35.35 28.67
CA LEU A 121 30.40 36.63 29.27
C LEU A 121 31.57 37.11 30.12
N ASN A 122 32.38 38.02 29.60
CA ASN A 122 33.26 38.82 30.46
C ASN A 122 32.40 39.62 31.46
N LYS A 123 32.81 39.70 32.73
CA LYS A 123 32.04 40.40 33.78
C LYS A 123 31.68 41.85 33.41
N LYS A 124 32.46 42.51 32.55
CA LYS A 124 32.20 43.87 32.03
C LYS A 124 30.94 43.98 31.16
N THR A 125 30.61 43.00 30.31
CA THR A 125 29.47 43.11 29.36
C THR A 125 28.09 42.94 30.02
N LEU A 126 28.02 42.39 31.24
CA LEU A 126 26.78 42.31 32.02
C LEU A 126 26.41 43.65 32.68
N ILE A 127 27.39 44.53 32.89
CA ILE A 127 27.21 45.83 33.56
C ILE A 127 26.60 46.86 32.58
N ASP A 128 26.88 46.75 31.28
CA ASP A 128 26.36 47.66 30.23
C ASP A 128 24.88 47.43 29.85
N ILE A 129 24.25 46.37 30.37
CA ILE A 129 22.82 46.14 30.18
C ILE A 129 22.09 46.93 31.28
N LYS A 130 21.71 48.18 30.98
CA LYS A 130 20.90 49.03 31.87
C LYS A 130 19.76 48.23 32.50
N GLN A 131 19.53 48.41 33.81
CA GLN A 131 18.45 47.74 34.58
C GLN A 131 17.05 47.91 33.96
N SER A 132 16.85 48.91 33.09
CA SER A 132 15.61 49.13 32.33
C SER A 132 15.34 48.09 31.23
N ALA A 133 16.33 47.30 30.82
CA ALA A 133 16.18 46.27 29.80
C ALA A 133 15.68 44.91 30.36
N LYS A 134 14.61 44.94 31.17
CA LYS A 134 14.06 43.77 31.91
C LYS A 134 13.88 42.51 31.05
N GLN A 135 13.43 42.67 29.80
CA GLN A 135 13.23 41.54 28.88
C GLN A 135 14.54 40.95 28.33
N GLN A 136 15.61 41.74 28.21
CA GLN A 136 16.94 41.26 27.80
C GLN A 136 17.56 40.42 28.91
N LEU A 137 17.47 40.90 30.16
CA LEU A 137 17.94 40.18 31.34
C LEU A 137 17.18 38.85 31.53
N LYS A 138 15.85 38.83 31.32
CA LYS A 138 15.05 37.60 31.40
C LYS A 138 15.47 36.54 30.37
N ILE A 139 15.82 36.95 29.14
CA ILE A 139 16.30 36.02 28.11
C ILE A 139 17.70 35.51 28.46
N ILE A 140 18.60 36.37 28.94
CA ILE A 140 19.96 35.98 29.34
C ILE A 140 19.93 35.04 30.55
N SER A 141 19.09 35.32 31.56
CA SER A 141 18.96 34.45 32.73
C SER A 141 18.42 33.07 32.34
N TYR A 142 17.38 33.03 31.48
CA TYR A 142 16.84 31.77 30.97
C TYR A 142 17.85 30.97 30.14
N LEU A 143 18.65 31.67 29.32
CA LEU A 143 19.74 31.03 28.58
C LEU A 143 20.79 30.44 29.53
N LYS A 144 21.15 31.14 30.62
CA LYS A 144 22.08 30.62 31.64
C LYS A 144 21.52 29.39 32.36
N THR A 145 20.25 29.41 32.80
CA THR A 145 19.66 28.26 33.52
C THR A 145 19.54 27.00 32.67
N LYS A 146 19.52 27.13 31.34
CA LYS A 146 19.45 26.01 30.39
C LYS A 146 20.81 25.63 29.78
N GLY A 147 21.91 26.06 30.39
CA GLY A 147 23.27 25.66 29.98
C GLY A 147 23.80 26.39 28.74
N GLY A 148 23.31 27.60 28.47
CA GLY A 148 23.90 28.53 27.51
C GLY A 148 23.55 28.31 26.04
N ASN A 149 22.73 27.31 25.68
CA ASN A 149 22.31 27.07 24.30
C ASN A 149 20.85 26.61 24.21
N VAL A 150 19.96 27.47 23.71
CA VAL A 150 18.51 27.24 23.73
C VAL A 150 17.88 27.49 22.36
N ALA A 151 16.86 26.71 22.00
CA ALA A 151 16.09 26.95 20.79
C ALA A 151 15.23 28.23 20.91
N LEU A 152 15.21 29.04 19.86
CA LEU A 152 14.44 30.29 19.82
C LEU A 152 12.94 30.08 20.11
N ASN A 153 12.38 28.94 19.72
CA ASN A 153 10.98 28.63 19.99
C ASN A 153 10.67 28.47 21.50
N ASP A 154 11.65 28.01 22.29
CA ASP A 154 11.48 27.94 23.74
C ASP A 154 11.65 29.32 24.37
N LEU A 155 12.56 30.16 23.84
CA LEU A 155 12.66 31.57 24.26
C LEU A 155 11.40 32.39 23.94
N LYS A 156 10.68 32.03 22.86
CA LYS A 156 9.39 32.66 22.51
C LYS A 156 8.29 32.42 23.55
N LYS A 157 8.38 31.35 24.33
CA LYS A 157 7.45 31.08 25.44
C LYS A 157 7.69 32.04 26.61
N GLU A 158 8.94 32.47 26.80
CA GLU A 158 9.34 33.41 27.85
C GLU A 158 9.15 34.87 27.45
N SER A 159 9.31 35.18 26.16
CA SER A 159 9.07 36.50 25.58
C SER A 159 8.66 36.39 24.10
N ILE A 160 7.50 36.94 23.76
CA ILE A 160 6.95 36.97 22.39
C ILE A 160 7.94 37.65 21.42
N GLN A 161 8.69 38.64 21.90
CA GLN A 161 9.68 39.39 21.13
C GLN A 161 11.10 38.80 21.18
N ALA A 162 11.26 37.53 21.59
CA ALA A 162 12.56 36.90 21.78
C ALA A 162 13.52 37.04 20.58
N LEU A 163 13.02 36.99 19.34
CA LEU A 163 13.88 37.11 18.15
C LEU A 163 14.47 38.52 17.97
N SER A 164 13.69 39.58 18.16
CA SER A 164 14.19 40.95 18.03
C SER A 164 15.19 41.28 19.15
N ILE A 165 14.93 40.77 20.35
CA ILE A 165 15.83 40.91 21.50
C ILE A 165 17.13 40.16 21.28
N CYS A 166 17.08 38.90 20.83
CA CYS A 166 18.29 38.13 20.54
C CYS A 166 19.14 38.79 19.45
N LYS A 167 18.53 39.41 18.42
CA LYS A 167 19.27 40.18 17.41
C LYS A 167 19.97 41.42 17.99
N LYS A 168 19.33 42.11 18.93
CA LYS A 168 19.95 43.25 19.65
C LYS A 168 21.12 42.77 20.52
N LEU A 169 20.97 41.64 21.20
CA LEU A 169 22.02 41.02 22.01
C LEU A 169 23.17 40.47 21.15
N GLU A 170 22.88 39.98 19.94
CA GLU A 170 23.87 39.55 18.96
C GLU A 170 24.70 40.71 18.44
N LYS A 171 24.08 41.88 18.13
CA LYS A 171 24.83 43.11 17.80
C LYS A 171 25.77 43.57 18.91
N LYS A 172 25.47 43.23 20.16
CA LYS A 172 26.31 43.51 21.33
C LYS A 172 27.32 42.37 21.63
N ASN A 173 27.44 41.37 20.75
CA ASN A 173 28.28 40.17 20.91
C ASN A 173 27.98 39.30 22.16
N ILE A 174 26.84 39.51 22.83
CA ILE A 174 26.45 38.79 24.07
C ILE A 174 25.94 37.39 23.75
N VAL A 175 25.23 37.24 22.63
CA VAL A 175 24.70 35.96 22.15
C VAL A 175 25.05 35.76 20.69
N LYS A 176 25.16 34.50 20.27
CA LYS A 176 25.32 34.11 18.87
C LYS A 176 24.05 33.40 18.41
N ILE A 177 23.45 33.87 17.30
CA ILE A 177 22.28 33.22 16.72
C ILE A 177 22.76 32.21 15.68
N ILE A 178 22.76 30.93 16.06
CA ILE A 178 23.18 29.84 15.20
C ILE A 178 21.95 29.22 14.55
N THR A 179 21.88 29.32 13.22
CA THR A 179 20.87 28.56 12.46
C THR A 179 21.37 27.13 12.27
N LYS A 180 20.76 26.18 12.96
CA LYS A 180 20.96 24.74 12.70
C LYS A 180 19.80 24.22 11.87
N TYR A 181 20.11 23.59 10.74
CA TYR A 181 19.10 22.85 10.00
C TYR A 181 18.85 21.54 10.73
N SER A 182 17.61 21.30 11.19
CA SER A 182 17.29 19.98 11.73
C SER A 182 17.18 19.00 10.58
N GLU A 183 18.05 17.99 10.61
CA GLU A 183 17.77 16.74 9.91
C GLU A 183 16.38 16.24 10.35
N PRO A 184 15.58 15.67 9.44
CA PRO A 184 14.34 15.01 9.81
C PRO A 184 14.64 13.95 10.86
N SER A 185 14.37 14.26 12.13
CA SER A 185 14.59 13.30 13.19
C SER A 185 13.44 12.32 13.16
N PHE A 186 13.71 11.04 12.93
CA PHE A 186 12.76 9.94 13.10
C PHE A 186 12.32 9.74 14.58
N ARG A 187 12.51 10.75 15.45
CA ARG A 187 12.25 10.72 16.90
C ARG A 187 10.78 10.42 17.22
N ASP A 188 9.85 10.84 16.37
CA ASP A 188 8.42 10.59 16.60
C ASP A 188 8.01 9.11 16.44
N LEU A 189 8.92 8.26 15.92
CA LEU A 189 8.74 6.80 15.80
C LEU A 189 9.71 6.00 16.69
N GLN A 190 10.44 6.67 17.58
CA GLN A 190 11.30 5.99 18.56
C GLN A 190 10.44 5.36 19.67
N ILE A 191 9.76 4.26 19.34
CA ILE A 191 9.49 3.22 20.32
C ILE A 191 10.85 2.88 20.95
N LYS A 192 10.92 2.90 22.30
CA LYS A 192 12.15 2.68 23.09
C LYS A 192 13.03 1.63 22.41
N ARG A 193 14.34 1.93 22.25
CA ARG A 193 15.33 0.99 21.70
C ARG A 193 15.39 -0.26 22.57
N ILE A 194 14.64 -1.29 22.22
CA ILE A 194 14.80 -2.62 22.83
C ILE A 194 15.91 -3.30 22.04
N LYS A 195 17.15 -3.22 22.54
CA LYS A 195 18.23 -4.09 22.04
C LYS A 195 17.89 -5.52 22.47
N LYS A 196 17.26 -6.29 21.61
CA LYS A 196 17.07 -7.73 21.80
C LYS A 196 18.10 -8.48 20.96
N LYS A 197 18.84 -9.41 21.57
CA LYS A 197 19.71 -10.33 20.82
C LYS A 197 18.80 -11.24 19.98
N ILE A 198 18.96 -11.19 18.65
CA ILE A 198 18.12 -11.97 17.72
C ILE A 198 18.68 -13.38 17.67
N ASN A 199 18.02 -14.32 18.32
CA ASN A 199 18.34 -15.74 18.21
C ASN A 199 17.36 -16.39 17.23
N LEU A 200 17.88 -16.81 16.07
CA LEU A 200 17.09 -17.50 15.07
C LEU A 200 16.91 -18.98 15.44
N ASN A 201 15.73 -19.55 15.18
CA ASN A 201 15.52 -20.99 15.25
C ASN A 201 16.12 -21.70 14.01
N ASP A 202 16.13 -23.03 13.99
CA ASP A 202 16.83 -23.77 12.92
C ASP A 202 16.15 -23.63 11.54
N GLU A 203 14.81 -23.52 11.49
CA GLU A 203 14.07 -23.23 10.25
C GLU A 203 14.46 -21.85 9.69
N GLN A 204 14.51 -20.83 10.55
CA GLN A 204 14.93 -19.47 10.20
C GLN A 204 16.40 -19.43 9.76
N LYS A 205 17.30 -20.14 10.45
CA LYS A 205 18.72 -20.25 10.07
C LYS A 205 18.87 -20.89 8.68
N ASN A 206 18.13 -21.96 8.40
CA ASN A 206 18.15 -22.61 7.08
C ASN A 206 17.70 -21.66 5.97
N VAL A 207 16.62 -20.91 6.20
CA VAL A 207 16.14 -19.86 5.28
C VAL A 207 17.22 -18.80 5.03
N VAL A 208 17.82 -18.28 6.10
CA VAL A 208 18.91 -17.29 6.03
C VAL A 208 20.10 -17.83 5.24
N ASN A 209 20.56 -19.04 5.54
CA ASN A 209 21.71 -19.66 4.88
C ASN A 209 21.49 -19.83 3.38
N LYS A 210 20.32 -20.36 2.98
CA LYS A 210 19.97 -20.52 1.55
C LYS A 210 19.95 -19.19 0.80
N ILE A 211 19.41 -18.14 1.43
CA ILE A 211 19.38 -16.80 0.82
C ILE A 211 20.79 -16.20 0.77
N GLN A 212 21.58 -16.29 1.85
CA GLN A 212 22.96 -15.78 1.88
C GLN A 212 23.84 -16.42 0.81
N LEU A 213 23.77 -17.75 0.63
CA LEU A 213 24.46 -18.45 -0.45
C LEU A 213 24.06 -17.93 -1.83
N SER A 214 22.77 -17.58 -2.00
CA SER A 214 22.27 -17.02 -3.26
C SER A 214 22.73 -15.57 -3.47
N ILE A 215 22.80 -14.76 -2.40
CA ILE A 215 23.31 -13.38 -2.43
C ILE A 215 24.77 -13.36 -2.91
N LYS A 216 25.59 -14.33 -2.46
CA LYS A 216 27.01 -14.45 -2.87
C LYS A 216 27.19 -14.69 -4.37
N LYS A 217 26.22 -15.32 -5.04
CA LYS A 217 26.28 -15.62 -6.48
C LYS A 217 26.10 -14.39 -7.38
N ASN A 218 25.67 -13.23 -6.85
CA ASN A 218 25.44 -12.00 -7.63
C ASN A 218 24.55 -12.20 -8.87
N LYS A 219 23.56 -13.10 -8.77
CA LYS A 219 22.59 -13.37 -9.83
C LYS A 219 21.18 -13.24 -9.28
N TYR A 220 20.26 -12.87 -10.16
CA TYR A 220 18.84 -12.84 -9.83
C TYR A 220 18.34 -14.20 -9.37
N LYS A 221 17.61 -14.21 -8.25
CA LYS A 221 16.81 -15.35 -7.81
C LYS A 221 15.60 -14.88 -7.02
N GLY A 222 14.43 -15.40 -7.38
CA GLY A 222 13.17 -15.16 -6.67
C GLY A 222 12.87 -16.28 -5.68
N PHE A 223 12.49 -15.89 -4.46
CA PHE A 223 12.04 -16.80 -3.41
C PHE A 223 10.62 -16.46 -2.96
N LEU A 224 9.87 -17.50 -2.62
CA LEU A 224 8.63 -17.40 -1.88
C LEU A 224 8.85 -17.94 -0.46
N LEU A 225 8.76 -17.08 0.55
CA LEU A 225 8.82 -17.47 1.96
C LEU A 225 7.41 -17.64 2.52
N LYS A 226 6.99 -18.89 2.64
CA LYS A 226 5.75 -19.28 3.31
C LYS A 226 6.03 -19.50 4.80
N GLY A 227 5.68 -18.52 5.61
CA GLY A 227 5.88 -18.60 7.06
C GLY A 227 4.58 -18.33 7.79
N VAL A 228 4.18 -19.24 8.68
CA VAL A 228 2.95 -19.09 9.48
C VAL A 228 2.91 -17.75 10.22
N THR A 229 1.73 -17.26 10.58
CA THR A 229 1.60 -16.04 11.38
C THR A 229 2.36 -16.18 12.70
N GLY A 230 3.18 -15.18 13.05
CA GLY A 230 4.04 -15.26 14.24
C GLY A 230 5.29 -16.13 14.10
N SER A 231 5.65 -16.64 12.92
CA SER A 231 6.90 -17.41 12.66
C SER A 231 8.20 -16.59 12.77
N GLY A 232 8.14 -15.30 13.07
CA GLY A 232 9.34 -14.47 13.21
C GLY A 232 10.01 -14.07 11.88
N LYS A 233 9.27 -14.02 10.76
CA LYS A 233 9.80 -13.60 9.45
C LYS A 233 10.57 -12.27 9.49
N THR A 234 10.11 -11.32 10.31
CA THR A 234 10.79 -10.03 10.50
C THR A 234 12.22 -10.18 11.02
N GLU A 235 12.52 -11.17 11.86
CA GLU A 235 13.89 -11.44 12.33
C GLU A 235 14.80 -11.90 11.19
N VAL A 236 14.27 -12.76 10.31
CA VAL A 236 14.96 -13.20 9.09
C VAL A 236 15.29 -11.99 8.21
N TYR A 237 14.34 -11.05 8.03
CA TYR A 237 14.57 -9.86 7.22
C TYR A 237 15.67 -8.96 7.79
N ILE A 238 15.63 -8.73 9.11
CA ILE A 238 16.64 -7.91 9.80
C ILE A 238 18.02 -8.56 9.69
N HIS A 239 18.12 -9.87 9.91
CA HIS A 239 19.39 -10.59 9.81
C HIS A 239 19.97 -10.57 8.39
N LEU A 240 19.13 -10.73 7.36
CA LEU A 240 19.55 -10.62 5.96
C LEU A 240 20.02 -9.21 5.60
N ALA A 241 19.30 -8.18 6.07
CA ALA A 241 19.69 -6.78 5.86
C ALA A 241 21.01 -6.42 6.58
N ASP A 242 21.24 -6.97 7.78
CA ASP A 242 22.51 -6.81 8.50
C ASP A 242 23.67 -7.47 7.77
N TYR A 243 23.49 -8.70 7.29
CA TYR A 243 24.47 -9.38 6.46
C TYR A 243 24.83 -8.57 5.19
N LEU A 244 23.82 -8.02 4.49
CA LEU A 244 24.05 -7.19 3.30
C LEU A 244 24.84 -5.92 3.61
N ASN A 245 24.53 -5.24 4.72
CA ASN A 245 25.24 -4.05 5.17
C ASN A 245 26.72 -4.35 5.46
N LYS A 246 27.04 -5.54 6.00
CA LYS A 246 28.43 -6.00 6.23
C LYS A 246 29.21 -6.23 4.94
N ILE A 247 28.54 -6.68 3.86
CA ILE A 247 29.16 -6.89 2.55
C ILE A 247 28.99 -5.70 1.59
N GLY A 248 28.66 -4.50 2.10
CA GLY A 248 28.56 -3.28 1.31
C GLY A 248 27.37 -3.21 0.34
N LYS A 249 26.34 -4.05 0.55
CA LYS A 249 25.11 -4.07 -0.25
C LYS A 249 23.94 -3.44 0.50
N THR A 250 22.90 -3.08 -0.25
CA THR A 250 21.69 -2.43 0.29
C THR A 250 20.45 -3.31 0.17
N SER A 251 19.40 -2.98 0.93
CA SER A 251 18.14 -3.73 0.94
C SER A 251 16.90 -2.83 0.96
N ILE A 252 15.85 -3.26 0.25
CA ILE A 252 14.52 -2.64 0.26
C ILE A 252 13.54 -3.59 0.92
N ILE A 253 12.77 -3.09 1.89
CA ILE A 253 11.72 -3.82 2.57
C ILE A 253 10.40 -3.10 2.30
N LEU A 254 9.55 -3.74 1.49
CA LEU A 254 8.22 -3.29 1.18
C LEU A 254 7.23 -3.89 2.19
N LEU A 255 6.51 -3.01 2.88
CA LEU A 255 5.48 -3.34 3.86
C LEU A 255 4.10 -2.90 3.35
N PRO A 256 3.03 -3.61 3.73
CA PRO A 256 1.66 -3.21 3.43
C PRO A 256 1.26 -1.99 4.27
N GLU A 257 0.63 -1.01 3.62
CA GLU A 257 0.04 0.19 4.24
C GLU A 257 0.93 0.99 5.24
N ILE A 258 0.46 2.17 5.66
CA ILE A 258 1.22 3.07 6.54
C ILE A 258 1.04 2.70 8.02
N SER A 259 -0.08 2.06 8.37
CA SER A 259 -0.44 1.69 9.74
C SER A 259 0.55 0.69 10.35
N LEU A 260 1.19 -0.15 9.54
CA LEU A 260 2.14 -1.18 9.96
C LEU A 260 3.60 -0.75 9.93
N THR A 261 3.86 0.40 9.31
CA THR A 261 5.22 0.92 9.18
C THR A 261 5.86 1.27 10.54
N PRO A 262 5.18 1.87 11.55
CA PRO A 262 5.82 2.29 12.80
C PRO A 262 6.54 1.19 13.59
N GLN A 263 5.91 0.03 13.81
CA GLN A 263 6.47 -1.02 14.66
C GLN A 263 7.64 -1.73 13.97
N ILE A 264 7.42 -2.19 12.73
CA ILE A 264 8.47 -2.86 11.95
C ILE A 264 9.61 -1.87 11.69
N ALA A 265 9.32 -0.63 11.28
CA ALA A 265 10.37 0.36 11.07
C ALA A 265 11.09 0.75 12.37
N GLY A 266 10.41 0.76 13.52
CA GLY A 266 11.04 0.96 14.84
C GLY A 266 12.07 -0.13 15.14
N ARG A 267 11.74 -1.39 14.82
CA ARG A 267 12.67 -2.53 14.94
C ARG A 267 13.88 -2.38 14.04
N PHE A 268 13.69 -2.07 12.75
CA PHE A 268 14.81 -1.78 11.86
C PHE A 268 15.63 -0.57 12.33
N SER A 269 14.99 0.50 12.81
CA SER A 269 15.66 1.69 13.36
C SER A 269 16.49 1.38 14.60
N SER A 270 16.06 0.41 15.42
CA SER A 270 16.80 -0.01 16.60
C SER A 270 18.11 -0.73 16.25
N VAL A 271 18.15 -1.46 15.12
CA VAL A 271 19.30 -2.24 14.67
C VAL A 271 20.24 -1.41 13.79
N PHE A 272 19.70 -0.69 12.80
CA PHE A 272 20.50 0.01 11.79
C PHE A 272 20.78 1.48 12.12
N GLY A 273 20.14 2.05 13.13
CA GLY A 273 20.36 3.44 13.56
C GLY A 273 20.15 4.44 12.41
N LYS A 274 21.19 5.19 12.05
CA LYS A 274 21.14 6.19 10.96
C LYS A 274 21.20 5.57 9.55
N LYS A 275 21.49 4.27 9.41
CA LYS A 275 21.60 3.58 8.12
C LYS A 275 20.26 3.12 7.55
N VAL A 276 19.14 3.32 8.26
CA VAL A 276 17.79 3.00 7.78
C VAL A 276 16.97 4.26 7.52
N ALA A 277 16.13 4.22 6.50
CA ALA A 277 15.11 5.24 6.27
C ALA A 277 13.72 4.65 6.06
N ILE A 278 12.73 5.42 6.52
CA ILE A 278 11.31 5.12 6.36
C ILE A 278 10.77 5.88 5.14
N TRP A 279 10.11 5.16 4.23
CA TRP A 279 9.61 5.72 2.97
C TRP A 279 8.11 5.47 2.76
N HIS A 280 7.27 6.49 2.93
CA HIS A 280 5.82 6.37 2.75
C HIS A 280 5.12 7.64 2.19
N SER A 281 3.88 7.48 1.75
CA SER A 281 3.06 8.53 1.11
C SER A 281 2.62 9.68 2.04
N LYS A 282 2.70 9.52 3.37
CA LYS A 282 2.45 10.61 4.35
C LYS A 282 3.65 11.53 4.66
N MET A 283 4.86 11.26 4.15
CA MET A 283 6.03 12.12 4.38
C MET A 283 5.88 13.50 3.73
N LYS A 284 6.45 14.54 4.35
CA LYS A 284 6.47 15.88 3.76
C LYS A 284 7.43 15.91 2.56
N SER A 285 7.14 16.75 1.57
CA SER A 285 7.93 16.84 0.34
C SER A 285 9.43 17.10 0.62
N ASN A 286 9.76 18.03 1.52
CA ASN A 286 11.15 18.34 1.84
C ASN A 286 11.88 17.17 2.54
N GLU A 287 11.18 16.42 3.40
CA GLU A 287 11.73 15.23 4.07
C GLU A 287 12.01 14.13 3.05
N ARG A 288 11.10 13.89 2.10
CA ARG A 288 11.33 12.94 1.00
C ARG A 288 12.54 13.31 0.16
N VAL A 289 12.66 14.56 -0.26
CA VAL A 289 13.80 15.03 -1.07
C VAL A 289 15.12 14.82 -0.31
N TRP A 290 15.15 15.18 0.98
CA TRP A 290 16.35 14.98 1.80
C TRP A 290 16.72 13.50 1.95
N ILE A 291 15.77 12.63 2.33
CA ILE A 291 15.99 11.18 2.49
C ILE A 291 16.43 10.55 1.17
N TRP A 292 15.79 10.93 0.07
CA TRP A 292 16.14 10.45 -1.26
C TRP A 292 17.59 10.78 -1.62
N ASN A 293 18.06 11.99 -1.30
CA ASN A 293 19.46 12.37 -1.48
C ASN A 293 20.41 11.57 -0.57
N GLN A 294 20.03 11.30 0.69
CA GLN A 294 20.83 10.48 1.60
C GLN A 294 20.94 9.03 1.11
N ILE A 295 19.87 8.47 0.56
CA ILE A 295 19.84 7.14 -0.08
C ILE A 295 20.82 7.10 -1.24
N ARG A 296 20.74 8.09 -2.15
CA ARG A 296 21.61 8.13 -3.32
C ARG A 296 23.08 8.29 -2.96
N GLN A 297 23.39 9.07 -1.92
CA GLN A 297 24.75 9.25 -1.40
C GLN A 297 25.30 8.00 -0.70
N GLY A 298 24.53 6.90 -0.58
CA GLY A 298 24.94 5.68 0.09
C GLY A 298 24.97 5.75 1.61
N LYS A 299 24.46 6.84 2.21
CA LYS A 299 24.41 7.02 3.69
C LYS A 299 23.34 6.14 4.34
N ILE A 300 22.29 5.80 3.59
CA ILE A 300 21.25 4.86 3.99
C ILE A 300 21.45 3.57 3.19
N SER A 301 21.58 2.44 3.90
CA SER A 301 21.72 1.11 3.29
C SER A 301 20.44 0.29 3.34
N VAL A 302 19.49 0.66 4.20
CA VAL A 302 18.22 -0.05 4.36
C VAL A 302 17.05 0.92 4.17
N VAL A 303 16.14 0.60 3.25
CA VAL A 303 14.90 1.36 3.07
C VAL A 303 13.73 0.48 3.48
N VAL A 304 12.95 0.94 4.46
CA VAL A 304 11.69 0.32 4.87
C VAL A 304 10.56 1.23 4.42
N GLY A 305 9.60 0.72 3.65
CA GLY A 305 8.55 1.60 3.15
C GLY A 305 7.38 0.89 2.52
N THR A 306 6.40 1.67 2.09
CA THR A 306 5.23 1.15 1.36
C THR A 306 5.55 1.02 -0.14
N ARG A 307 4.54 0.69 -0.96
CA ARG A 307 4.60 0.54 -2.43
C ARG A 307 5.64 1.43 -3.15
N SER A 308 5.64 2.75 -2.90
CA SER A 308 6.52 3.70 -3.61
C SER A 308 8.02 3.56 -3.30
N ALA A 309 8.39 2.84 -2.23
CA ALA A 309 9.79 2.64 -1.87
C ALA A 309 10.55 1.80 -2.91
N ILE A 310 9.82 1.06 -3.77
CA ILE A 310 10.40 0.31 -4.88
C ILE A 310 11.13 1.18 -5.91
N PHE A 311 10.96 2.49 -5.89
CA PHE A 311 11.68 3.43 -6.76
C PHE A 311 12.81 4.18 -6.08
N THR A 312 13.14 3.86 -4.82
CA THR A 312 14.25 4.52 -4.12
C THR A 312 15.59 4.20 -4.79
N PRO A 313 16.51 5.17 -4.93
CA PRO A 313 17.72 5.06 -5.73
C PRO A 313 18.88 4.46 -4.93
N LEU A 314 18.63 3.37 -4.20
CA LEU A 314 19.67 2.68 -3.43
C LEU A 314 20.76 2.15 -4.39
N PRO A 315 22.04 2.43 -4.13
CA PRO A 315 23.15 1.80 -4.85
C PRO A 315 23.28 0.34 -4.43
N ASN A 316 23.83 -0.52 -5.29
CA ASN A 316 24.21 -1.91 -4.97
C ASN A 316 23.12 -2.72 -4.25
N VAL A 317 21.88 -2.68 -4.77
CA VAL A 317 20.74 -3.42 -4.19
C VAL A 317 21.04 -4.92 -4.22
N GLY A 318 21.10 -5.55 -3.04
CA GLY A 318 21.35 -6.98 -2.89
C GLY A 318 20.09 -7.80 -2.60
N LEU A 319 19.05 -7.18 -2.05
CA LEU A 319 17.82 -7.86 -1.65
C LEU A 319 16.62 -6.90 -1.66
N ILE A 320 15.51 -7.38 -2.21
CA ILE A 320 14.20 -6.72 -2.15
C ILE A 320 13.23 -7.69 -1.49
N ILE A 321 12.67 -7.29 -0.35
CA ILE A 321 11.70 -8.07 0.42
C ILE A 321 10.32 -7.44 0.23
N VAL A 322 9.30 -8.26 0.00
CA VAL A 322 7.89 -7.87 0.02
C VAL A 322 7.20 -8.68 1.11
N ASP A 323 6.91 -8.03 2.24
CA ASP A 323 6.18 -8.67 3.34
C ASP A 323 4.68 -8.60 3.13
N GLU A 324 3.96 -9.63 3.57
CA GLU A 324 2.54 -9.86 3.27
C GLU A 324 2.23 -9.63 1.77
N GLU A 325 3.00 -10.28 0.89
CA GLU A 325 3.03 -10.01 -0.55
C GLU A 325 1.68 -10.07 -1.29
N HIS A 326 0.70 -10.79 -0.73
CA HIS A 326 -0.66 -10.88 -1.25
C HIS A 326 -1.49 -9.58 -1.05
N ASP A 327 -1.01 -8.64 -0.24
CA ASP A 327 -1.74 -7.44 0.12
C ASP A 327 -2.04 -6.54 -1.09
N SER A 328 -3.32 -6.18 -1.26
CA SER A 328 -3.76 -5.38 -2.40
C SER A 328 -3.19 -3.96 -2.44
N SER A 329 -2.69 -3.42 -1.32
CA SER A 329 -2.09 -2.08 -1.24
C SER A 329 -0.82 -1.92 -2.11
N PHE A 330 -0.19 -3.02 -2.50
CA PHE A 330 0.94 -3.01 -3.44
C PHE A 330 0.55 -2.64 -4.89
N LYS A 331 -0.73 -2.67 -5.27
CA LYS A 331 -1.22 -2.20 -6.57
C LYS A 331 -1.68 -0.74 -6.51
N GLN A 332 -1.09 0.11 -7.36
CA GLN A 332 -1.54 1.49 -7.59
C GLN A 332 -2.75 1.47 -8.54
N GLU A 333 -3.92 1.88 -8.06
CA GLU A 333 -5.16 1.86 -8.88
C GLU A 333 -5.54 3.26 -9.41
N ASN A 334 -5.37 4.31 -8.59
CA ASN A 334 -5.96 5.63 -8.87
C ASN A 334 -5.17 6.52 -9.82
N SER A 335 -3.87 6.29 -10.01
CA SER A 335 -3.02 7.18 -10.79
C SER A 335 -2.02 6.39 -11.61
N SER A 336 -1.74 6.85 -12.83
CA SER A 336 -0.66 6.30 -13.63
C SER A 336 0.72 6.60 -13.01
N PRO A 337 1.67 5.67 -13.08
CA PRO A 337 1.51 4.29 -13.54
C PRO A 337 0.69 3.41 -12.58
N LYS A 338 -0.19 2.55 -13.12
CA LYS A 338 -0.99 1.60 -12.32
C LYS A 338 -0.19 0.31 -12.01
N TYR A 339 0.99 0.47 -11.43
CA TYR A 339 1.92 -0.64 -11.19
C TYR A 339 1.59 -1.46 -9.94
N ASN A 340 2.05 -2.71 -9.90
CA ASN A 340 2.08 -3.53 -8.69
C ASN A 340 3.53 -3.64 -8.17
N SER A 341 3.81 -3.13 -6.96
CA SER A 341 5.18 -3.17 -6.41
C SER A 341 5.68 -4.57 -6.07
N ARG A 342 4.80 -5.56 -5.84
CA ARG A 342 5.20 -6.96 -5.70
C ARG A 342 5.87 -7.45 -6.99
N ASP A 343 5.20 -7.23 -8.12
CA ASP A 343 5.71 -7.66 -9.42
C ASP A 343 6.95 -6.83 -9.81
N LEU A 344 6.94 -5.52 -9.53
CA LEU A 344 8.13 -4.68 -9.72
C LEU A 344 9.32 -5.09 -8.83
N ALA A 345 9.11 -5.69 -7.66
CA ALA A 345 10.20 -6.19 -6.85
C ALA A 345 10.97 -7.30 -7.57
N LEU A 346 10.25 -8.22 -8.24
CA LEU A 346 10.87 -9.27 -9.06
C LEU A 346 11.61 -8.67 -10.27
N VAL A 347 10.98 -7.72 -10.98
CA VAL A 347 11.57 -7.07 -12.16
C VAL A 347 12.81 -6.25 -11.78
N ARG A 348 12.72 -5.45 -10.71
CA ARG A 348 13.85 -4.66 -10.21
C ARG A 348 14.98 -5.57 -9.75
N ALA A 349 14.68 -6.63 -9.01
CA ALA A 349 15.70 -7.58 -8.60
C ALA A 349 16.40 -8.24 -9.79
N LYS A 350 15.67 -8.51 -10.88
CA LYS A 350 16.26 -8.99 -12.13
C LYS A 350 17.21 -7.96 -12.76
N TYR A 351 16.82 -6.70 -12.88
CA TYR A 351 17.69 -5.64 -13.41
C TYR A 351 18.90 -5.32 -12.51
N ASN A 352 18.79 -5.59 -11.20
CA ASN A 352 19.87 -5.41 -10.23
C ASN A 352 20.70 -6.69 -9.98
N ASN A 353 20.40 -7.81 -10.66
CA ASN A 353 21.03 -9.12 -10.41
C ASN A 353 21.03 -9.53 -8.93
N CYS A 354 19.92 -9.26 -8.24
CA CYS A 354 19.80 -9.42 -6.80
C CYS A 354 18.65 -10.35 -6.41
N ILE A 355 18.51 -10.60 -5.11
CA ILE A 355 17.47 -11.49 -4.61
C ILE A 355 16.15 -10.75 -4.46
N ALA A 356 15.04 -11.38 -4.85
CA ALA A 356 13.69 -10.97 -4.48
C ALA A 356 13.08 -12.01 -3.53
N LEU A 357 12.55 -11.56 -2.40
CA LEU A 357 11.89 -12.39 -1.40
C LEU A 357 10.45 -11.93 -1.25
N LEU A 358 9.51 -12.71 -1.78
CA LEU A 358 8.09 -12.52 -1.52
C LEU A 358 7.72 -13.34 -0.29
N ALA A 359 7.10 -12.72 0.72
CA ALA A 359 6.86 -13.37 1.99
C ALA A 359 5.43 -13.18 2.48
N GLY A 360 4.87 -14.21 3.11
CA GLY A 360 3.51 -14.17 3.65
C GLY A 360 3.12 -15.50 4.30
N ALA A 361 2.11 -15.46 5.16
CA ALA A 361 1.48 -16.69 5.66
C ALA A 361 0.51 -17.28 4.62
N THR A 362 -0.12 -16.40 3.85
CA THR A 362 -1.10 -16.72 2.81
C THR A 362 -0.64 -16.11 1.48
N PRO A 363 0.32 -16.73 0.76
CA PRO A 363 0.80 -16.22 -0.53
C PRO A 363 -0.33 -15.90 -1.51
N SER A 364 -0.16 -14.96 -2.43
CA SER A 364 -1.15 -14.74 -3.47
C SER A 364 -1.26 -15.97 -4.38
N MET A 365 -2.40 -16.14 -5.04
CA MET A 365 -2.56 -17.22 -6.03
C MET A 365 -1.50 -17.15 -7.13
N GLU A 366 -1.09 -15.95 -7.55
CA GLU A 366 -0.03 -15.76 -8.52
C GLU A 366 1.35 -16.21 -8.01
N SER A 367 1.70 -15.87 -6.76
CA SER A 367 2.97 -16.27 -6.16
C SER A 367 3.03 -17.79 -5.92
N TYR A 368 1.95 -18.39 -5.44
CA TYR A 368 1.83 -19.83 -5.26
C TYR A 368 1.90 -20.60 -6.59
N TYR A 369 1.21 -20.11 -7.61
CA TYR A 369 1.31 -20.67 -8.97
C TYR A 369 2.73 -20.56 -9.53
N ASN A 370 3.39 -19.40 -9.41
CA ASN A 370 4.77 -19.22 -9.88
C ASN A 370 5.76 -20.13 -9.14
N GLN A 371 5.50 -20.47 -7.89
CA GLN A 371 6.27 -21.48 -7.16
C GLN A 371 6.04 -22.88 -7.73
N LYS A 372 4.79 -23.27 -8.01
CA LYS A 372 4.48 -24.55 -8.69
C LYS A 372 5.14 -24.65 -10.07
N GLU A 373 5.17 -23.55 -10.82
CA GLU A 373 5.86 -23.44 -12.11
C GLU A 373 7.39 -23.29 -12.01
N LYS A 374 7.97 -23.48 -10.81
CA LYS A 374 9.42 -23.38 -10.53
C LYS A 374 10.05 -22.01 -10.86
N LYS A 375 9.25 -20.96 -11.06
CA LYS A 375 9.73 -19.57 -11.24
C LYS A 375 10.18 -18.94 -9.93
N LEU A 376 9.66 -19.41 -8.80
CA LEU A 376 10.05 -19.01 -7.45
C LEU A 376 10.51 -20.24 -6.66
N SER A 377 11.61 -20.12 -5.93
CA SER A 377 12.06 -21.15 -4.99
C SER A 377 11.32 -21.04 -3.66
N LEU A 378 10.70 -22.12 -3.20
CA LEU A 378 9.98 -22.15 -1.93
C LEU A 378 10.93 -22.22 -0.72
N LEU A 379 10.62 -21.44 0.30
CA LEU A 379 11.23 -21.48 1.63
C LEU A 379 10.08 -21.53 2.64
N GLU A 380 10.16 -22.42 3.63
CA GLU A 380 9.08 -22.60 4.62
C GLU A 380 9.57 -22.37 6.05
N ILE A 381 8.70 -21.76 6.86
CA ILE A 381 8.84 -21.68 8.32
C ILE A 381 7.49 -22.10 8.90
N ASN A 382 7.42 -23.35 9.35
CA ASN A 382 6.18 -24.00 9.76
C ASN A 382 5.92 -23.84 11.26
N LYS A 383 6.97 -23.61 12.05
CA LYS A 383 6.84 -23.37 13.49
C LYS A 383 6.58 -21.89 13.80
N ARG A 384 5.64 -21.63 14.71
CA ARG A 384 5.50 -20.30 15.33
C ARG A 384 6.76 -19.98 16.14
N TYR A 385 7.10 -18.71 16.23
CA TYR A 385 8.23 -18.27 17.06
C TYR A 385 7.84 -18.31 18.54
N GLY A 386 8.69 -18.90 19.40
CA GLY A 386 8.42 -19.05 20.84
C GLY A 386 7.62 -20.32 21.20
N LYS A 387 6.84 -20.28 22.29
CA LYS A 387 6.07 -21.41 22.87
C LYS A 387 4.58 -21.47 22.45
N SER A 388 4.15 -20.71 21.44
CA SER A 388 2.71 -20.53 21.12
C SER A 388 2.08 -21.74 20.40
N LYS A 389 0.86 -22.12 20.82
CA LYS A 389 0.02 -23.16 20.18
C LYS A 389 -0.91 -22.56 19.12
N ASN A 390 -1.45 -23.40 18.23
CA ASN A 390 -2.51 -22.97 17.31
C ASN A 390 -3.81 -22.67 18.06
N PRO A 391 -4.58 -21.67 17.62
CA PRO A 391 -5.84 -21.30 18.26
C PRO A 391 -6.93 -22.32 17.96
N ILE A 392 -7.90 -22.40 18.86
CA ILE A 392 -9.14 -23.16 18.65
C ILE A 392 -10.08 -22.29 17.82
N ILE A 393 -10.45 -22.77 16.64
CA ILE A 393 -11.34 -22.04 15.71
C ILE A 393 -12.71 -22.72 15.72
N ASN A 394 -13.74 -21.95 16.06
CA ASN A 394 -15.13 -22.37 16.00
C ASN A 394 -15.82 -21.66 14.83
N LEU A 395 -16.35 -22.45 13.90
CA LEU A 395 -17.19 -21.96 12.82
C LEU A 395 -18.65 -22.09 13.26
N VAL A 396 -19.37 -20.97 13.30
CA VAL A 396 -20.76 -20.90 13.74
C VAL A 396 -21.64 -20.61 12.53
N ASP A 397 -22.60 -21.51 12.28
CA ASP A 397 -23.67 -21.30 11.31
C ASP A 397 -24.76 -20.44 11.93
N MET A 398 -24.83 -19.20 11.47
CA MET A 398 -25.81 -18.23 11.97
C MET A 398 -27.24 -18.56 11.55
N ASN A 399 -27.45 -19.42 10.55
CA ASN A 399 -28.79 -19.89 10.21
C ASN A 399 -29.34 -20.84 11.28
N LEU A 400 -28.50 -21.73 11.81
CA LEU A 400 -28.88 -22.63 12.90
C LEU A 400 -29.08 -21.88 14.21
N GLU A 401 -28.18 -20.93 14.52
CA GLU A 401 -28.29 -20.08 15.72
C GLU A 401 -29.61 -19.32 15.78
N ARG A 402 -30.09 -18.78 14.64
CA ARG A 402 -31.38 -18.06 14.58
C ARG A 402 -32.57 -18.99 14.78
N LYS A 403 -32.58 -20.16 14.12
CA LYS A 403 -33.66 -21.15 14.27
C LYS A 403 -33.79 -21.66 15.71
N ASN A 404 -32.65 -21.91 16.35
CA ASN A 404 -32.64 -22.46 17.70
C ASN A 404 -32.92 -21.41 18.78
N ASN A 405 -32.93 -20.12 18.46
CA ASN A 405 -33.06 -19.03 19.43
C ASN A 405 -33.91 -17.88 18.86
N GLU A 406 -35.23 -18.06 18.79
CA GLU A 406 -36.19 -17.09 18.22
C GLU A 406 -36.15 -15.69 18.88
N ASN A 407 -35.61 -15.56 20.11
CA ASN A 407 -35.55 -14.31 20.88
C ASN A 407 -34.15 -13.69 21.07
N ARG A 408 -33.12 -14.11 20.31
CA ARG A 408 -31.73 -13.65 20.54
C ARG A 408 -31.18 -12.67 19.49
N ASN A 409 -30.07 -12.04 19.84
CA ASN A 409 -29.40 -10.97 19.08
C ASN A 409 -29.05 -11.42 17.65
N PRO A 410 -29.51 -10.73 16.58
CA PRO A 410 -29.27 -11.16 15.20
C PRO A 410 -27.82 -10.97 14.72
N ILE A 411 -26.98 -10.30 15.50
CA ILE A 411 -25.60 -9.92 15.13
C ILE A 411 -24.57 -10.88 15.72
N PHE A 412 -24.83 -11.44 16.91
CA PHE A 412 -23.87 -12.26 17.64
C PHE A 412 -24.49 -13.60 18.05
N SER A 413 -23.78 -14.68 17.78
CA SER A 413 -24.08 -16.01 18.28
C SER A 413 -23.85 -16.08 19.78
N GLN A 414 -24.56 -17.01 20.43
CA GLN A 414 -24.41 -17.19 21.86
C GLN A 414 -22.96 -17.54 22.21
N LEU A 415 -22.33 -18.42 21.42
CA LEU A 415 -20.93 -18.79 21.60
C LEU A 415 -19.98 -17.58 21.59
N LEU A 416 -20.23 -16.59 20.72
CA LEU A 416 -19.40 -15.38 20.68
C LEU A 416 -19.64 -14.50 21.92
N ILE A 417 -20.90 -14.31 22.32
CA ILE A 417 -21.26 -13.52 23.52
C ILE A 417 -20.61 -14.13 24.76
N ASP A 418 -20.78 -15.43 24.99
CA ASP A 418 -20.23 -16.13 26.15
C ASP A 418 -18.69 -16.06 26.15
N SER A 419 -18.08 -16.21 24.97
CA SER A 419 -16.64 -16.08 24.83
C SER A 419 -16.16 -14.66 25.12
N ILE A 420 -16.92 -13.61 24.76
CA ILE A 420 -16.56 -12.23 25.09
C ILE A 420 -16.60 -12.03 26.60
N ALA A 421 -17.68 -12.45 27.26
CA ALA A 421 -17.84 -12.34 28.70
C ALA A 421 -16.68 -13.03 29.45
N GLU A 422 -16.41 -14.29 29.13
CA GLU A 422 -15.34 -15.09 29.74
C GLU A 422 -13.96 -14.41 29.67
N LYS A 423 -13.65 -13.75 28.55
CA LYS A 423 -12.34 -13.11 28.34
C LYS A 423 -12.24 -11.78 29.05
N ILE A 424 -13.33 -11.04 29.14
CA ILE A 424 -13.39 -9.78 29.87
C ILE A 424 -13.25 -10.03 31.37
N ASP A 425 -13.92 -11.05 31.92
CA ASP A 425 -13.78 -11.46 33.32
C ASP A 425 -12.34 -11.84 33.67
N LYS A 426 -11.64 -12.51 32.74
CA LYS A 426 -10.22 -12.86 32.85
C LYS A 426 -9.26 -11.68 32.63
N LYS A 427 -9.78 -10.45 32.45
CA LYS A 427 -9.02 -9.22 32.13
C LYS A 427 -8.17 -9.37 30.85
N GLU A 428 -8.66 -10.14 29.89
CA GLU A 428 -8.06 -10.33 28.59
C GLU A 428 -8.73 -9.42 27.54
N GLN A 429 -8.11 -9.31 26.37
CA GLN A 429 -8.59 -8.41 25.31
C GLN A 429 -9.24 -9.19 24.17
N VAL A 430 -10.25 -8.55 23.57
CA VAL A 430 -11.02 -9.10 22.45
C VAL A 430 -10.83 -8.23 21.21
N MET A 431 -10.68 -8.87 20.06
CA MET A 431 -10.71 -8.21 18.76
C MET A 431 -11.93 -8.67 17.96
N LEU A 432 -12.74 -7.72 17.48
CA LEU A 432 -13.91 -8.00 16.67
C LEU A 432 -13.71 -7.44 15.27
N LEU A 433 -13.79 -8.33 14.28
CA LEU A 433 -13.66 -7.98 12.88
C LEU A 433 -15.05 -7.86 12.25
N GLN A 434 -15.35 -6.68 11.73
CA GLN A 434 -16.43 -6.47 10.79
C GLN A 434 -15.88 -6.06 9.44
N ASN A 435 -16.21 -6.82 8.41
CA ASN A 435 -15.82 -6.47 7.06
C ASN A 435 -16.73 -5.34 6.54
N ARG A 436 -16.17 -4.21 6.09
CA ARG A 436 -16.96 -2.96 5.90
C ARG A 436 -17.14 -2.52 4.45
N ARG A 437 -17.22 -3.42 3.47
CA ARG A 437 -17.52 -3.01 2.08
C ARG A 437 -18.37 -4.06 1.37
N GLY A 438 -19.69 -3.93 1.49
CA GLY A 438 -20.64 -4.60 0.60
C GLY A 438 -21.16 -3.62 -0.43
N PHE A 439 -21.33 -4.09 -1.66
CA PHE A 439 -22.26 -3.47 -2.62
C PHE A 439 -23.69 -3.59 -2.06
N SER A 440 -24.63 -2.78 -2.55
CA SER A 440 -26.04 -3.02 -2.26
C SER A 440 -26.46 -4.32 -2.94
N ILE A 441 -26.40 -5.42 -2.20
CA ILE A 441 -26.78 -6.76 -2.66
C ILE A 441 -28.05 -7.12 -1.91
N LEU A 442 -29.01 -7.71 -2.62
CA LEU A 442 -30.21 -8.22 -1.98
C LEU A 442 -29.98 -9.62 -1.43
N ASN A 443 -30.34 -9.79 -0.16
CA ASN A 443 -30.38 -11.05 0.54
C ASN A 443 -31.71 -11.20 1.27
N CYS A 444 -32.17 -12.42 1.49
CA CYS A 444 -33.33 -12.65 2.35
C CYS A 444 -32.99 -12.36 3.81
N ASN A 445 -33.87 -11.68 4.55
CA ASN A 445 -33.65 -11.49 5.99
C ASN A 445 -33.67 -12.81 6.76
N GLU A 446 -34.53 -13.73 6.34
CA GLU A 446 -34.79 -14.97 7.05
C GLU A 446 -33.80 -16.07 6.63
N CYS A 447 -33.80 -16.45 5.36
CA CYS A 447 -32.95 -17.53 4.87
C CYS A 447 -31.58 -17.07 4.34
N GLN A 448 -31.31 -15.76 4.31
CA GLN A 448 -30.04 -15.18 3.85
C GLN A 448 -29.62 -15.55 2.42
N GLU A 449 -30.54 -16.13 1.63
CA GLU A 449 -30.33 -16.41 0.21
C GLU A 449 -29.99 -15.12 -0.53
N VAL A 450 -28.84 -15.10 -1.19
CA VAL A 450 -28.38 -13.97 -1.99
C VAL A 450 -28.88 -14.12 -3.41
N VAL A 451 -29.34 -13.02 -4.00
CA VAL A 451 -29.84 -13.04 -5.37
C VAL A 451 -28.66 -13.15 -6.36
N MET A 452 -28.45 -14.36 -6.90
CA MET A 452 -27.36 -14.71 -7.83
C MET A 452 -27.75 -14.52 -9.31
N CYS A 453 -26.75 -14.37 -10.17
CA CYS A 453 -26.89 -14.44 -11.63
C CYS A 453 -26.93 -15.90 -12.08
N GLY A 454 -28.00 -16.32 -12.78
CA GLY A 454 -28.13 -17.70 -13.26
C GLY A 454 -27.05 -18.15 -14.26
N GLN A 455 -26.41 -17.21 -14.97
CA GLN A 455 -25.36 -17.53 -15.96
C GLN A 455 -23.95 -17.55 -15.36
N CYS A 456 -23.64 -16.62 -14.46
CA CYS A 456 -22.28 -16.43 -13.92
C CYS A 456 -22.11 -16.97 -12.50
N GLN A 457 -23.19 -17.34 -11.82
CA GLN A 457 -23.20 -17.79 -10.41
C GLN A 457 -22.49 -16.81 -9.46
N ILE A 458 -22.68 -15.51 -9.71
CA ILE A 458 -22.19 -14.42 -8.86
C ILE A 458 -23.36 -13.55 -8.40
N PRO A 459 -23.24 -12.84 -7.27
CA PRO A 459 -24.31 -11.96 -6.80
C PRO A 459 -24.62 -10.82 -7.75
N LEU A 460 -25.91 -10.53 -7.87
CA LEU A 460 -26.39 -9.37 -8.60
C LEU A 460 -26.29 -8.11 -7.73
N THR A 461 -25.80 -7.03 -8.34
CA THR A 461 -25.64 -5.74 -7.67
C THR A 461 -26.86 -4.87 -7.92
N PHE A 462 -27.41 -4.27 -6.87
CA PHE A 462 -28.51 -3.32 -6.98
C PHE A 462 -28.01 -1.94 -7.43
N HIS A 463 -28.57 -1.46 -8.54
CA HIS A 463 -28.32 -0.11 -9.06
C HIS A 463 -29.48 0.81 -8.71
N LYS A 464 -29.33 1.59 -7.62
CA LYS A 464 -30.36 2.52 -7.14
C LYS A 464 -30.87 3.49 -8.20
N SER A 465 -30.00 3.95 -9.11
CA SER A 465 -30.39 4.90 -10.18
C SER A 465 -31.28 4.29 -11.27
N LYS A 466 -31.19 2.97 -11.47
CA LYS A 466 -31.97 2.25 -12.50
C LYS A 466 -33.08 1.39 -11.89
N ASN A 467 -33.07 1.21 -10.57
CA ASN A 467 -33.93 0.29 -9.82
C ASN A 467 -33.90 -1.15 -10.35
N LEU A 468 -32.72 -1.64 -10.71
CA LEU A 468 -32.48 -2.97 -11.29
C LEU A 468 -31.34 -3.69 -10.56
N LEU A 469 -31.40 -5.01 -10.59
CA LEU A 469 -30.31 -5.92 -10.26
C LEU A 469 -29.52 -6.21 -11.54
N ILE A 470 -28.20 -6.02 -11.49
CA ILE A 470 -27.32 -6.14 -12.66
C ILE A 470 -26.15 -7.07 -12.35
N CYS A 471 -25.87 -7.99 -13.27
CA CYS A 471 -24.64 -8.78 -13.32
C CYS A 471 -23.57 -7.96 -14.05
N HIS A 472 -22.44 -7.70 -13.42
CA HIS A 472 -21.36 -6.92 -14.04
C HIS A 472 -20.41 -7.73 -14.92
N TYR A 473 -20.61 -9.04 -14.98
CA TYR A 473 -19.79 -9.96 -15.78
C TYR A 473 -20.45 -10.22 -17.12
N CYS A 474 -21.67 -10.79 -17.13
CA CYS A 474 -22.41 -11.06 -18.36
C CYS A 474 -23.42 -9.96 -18.75
N SER A 475 -23.55 -8.88 -17.98
CA SER A 475 -24.53 -7.82 -18.23
C SER A 475 -26.01 -8.23 -18.12
N PHE A 476 -26.31 -9.40 -17.52
CA PHE A 476 -27.67 -9.79 -17.17
C PHE A 476 -28.36 -8.74 -16.29
N LYS A 477 -29.63 -8.45 -16.56
CA LYS A 477 -30.42 -7.46 -15.84
C LYS A 477 -31.75 -8.09 -15.41
N GLN A 478 -32.16 -7.83 -14.18
CA GLN A 478 -33.49 -8.20 -13.70
C GLN A 478 -34.08 -7.09 -12.83
N LYS A 479 -35.42 -7.03 -12.78
CA LYS A 479 -36.11 -6.11 -11.86
C LYS A 479 -35.90 -6.55 -10.41
N ILE A 480 -35.92 -5.59 -9.49
CA ILE A 480 -35.97 -5.89 -8.06
C ILE A 480 -37.31 -6.55 -7.75
N TYR A 481 -37.28 -7.50 -6.83
CA TYR A 481 -38.46 -8.15 -6.26
C TYR A 481 -38.30 -8.18 -4.74
N THR A 482 -39.39 -8.27 -4.00
CA THR A 482 -39.39 -8.14 -2.54
C THR A 482 -39.41 -9.47 -1.81
N LYS A 483 -39.89 -10.54 -2.45
CA LYS A 483 -40.04 -11.87 -1.82
C LYS A 483 -38.94 -12.83 -2.25
N CYS A 484 -38.33 -13.53 -1.29
CA CYS A 484 -37.33 -14.54 -1.56
C CYS A 484 -37.92 -15.72 -2.35
N SER A 485 -37.24 -16.15 -3.43
CA SER A 485 -37.66 -17.32 -4.23
C SER A 485 -37.63 -18.64 -3.46
N LYS A 486 -36.91 -18.70 -2.33
CA LYS A 486 -36.70 -19.92 -1.55
C LYS A 486 -37.61 -20.05 -0.33
N CYS A 487 -37.92 -18.95 0.35
CA CYS A 487 -38.73 -18.96 1.57
C CYS A 487 -39.85 -17.90 1.61
N ASN A 488 -40.07 -17.18 0.50
CA ASN A 488 -41.11 -16.16 0.34
C ASN A 488 -41.05 -14.94 1.29
N ASN A 489 -40.06 -14.87 2.18
CA ASN A 489 -39.84 -13.74 3.09
C ASN A 489 -39.20 -12.53 2.41
N ASN A 490 -39.24 -11.39 3.10
CA ASN A 490 -38.73 -10.12 2.58
C ASN A 490 -37.21 -10.15 2.33
N LEU A 491 -36.82 -9.64 1.17
CA LEU A 491 -35.44 -9.33 0.84
C LEU A 491 -35.06 -7.96 1.39
N SER A 492 -33.83 -7.82 1.87
CA SER A 492 -33.24 -6.56 2.31
C SER A 492 -31.84 -6.38 1.74
N PHE A 493 -31.19 -5.28 2.09
CA PHE A 493 -29.81 -5.02 1.69
C PHE A 493 -28.83 -5.57 2.72
N LEU A 494 -27.84 -6.33 2.24
CA LEU A 494 -26.84 -6.96 3.08
C LEU A 494 -25.90 -5.93 3.76
N GLY A 495 -25.88 -5.90 5.09
CA GLY A 495 -24.77 -5.33 5.87
C GLY A 495 -25.16 -4.55 7.12
N VAL A 496 -24.54 -4.88 8.25
CA VAL A 496 -24.58 -4.10 9.51
C VAL A 496 -23.33 -3.23 9.59
N GLY A 497 -23.51 -1.91 9.71
CA GLY A 497 -22.39 -0.98 9.87
C GLY A 497 -21.67 -1.17 11.22
N THR A 498 -20.39 -0.83 11.28
CA THR A 498 -19.57 -0.91 12.50
C THR A 498 -20.14 -0.08 13.67
N GLN A 499 -20.97 0.94 13.42
CA GLN A 499 -21.70 1.70 14.47
C GLN A 499 -22.79 0.87 15.14
N LYS A 500 -23.64 0.20 14.36
CA LYS A 500 -24.69 -0.67 14.90
C LYS A 500 -24.14 -1.81 15.74
N ILE A 501 -22.97 -2.33 15.38
CA ILE A 501 -22.27 -3.37 16.16
C ILE A 501 -21.77 -2.79 17.49
N GLU A 502 -21.21 -1.59 17.49
CA GLU A 502 -20.77 -0.90 18.72
C GLU A 502 -21.96 -0.65 19.65
N GLU A 503 -23.09 -0.14 19.14
CA GLU A 503 -24.32 0.05 19.91
C GLU A 503 -24.84 -1.27 20.50
N ALA A 504 -24.83 -2.36 19.72
CA ALA A 504 -25.25 -3.68 20.19
C ALA A 504 -24.30 -4.24 21.27
N LEU A 505 -22.99 -4.00 21.17
CA LEU A 505 -22.02 -4.40 22.19
C LEU A 505 -22.19 -3.60 23.48
N ILE A 506 -22.43 -2.29 23.40
CA ILE A 506 -22.66 -1.44 24.59
C ILE A 506 -23.92 -1.89 25.33
N LYS A 507 -24.97 -2.29 24.61
CA LYS A 507 -26.19 -2.85 25.21
C LYS A 507 -25.94 -4.18 25.94
N LEU A 508 -25.11 -5.06 25.36
CA LEU A 508 -24.79 -6.36 25.96
C LEU A 508 -23.78 -6.24 27.12
N PHE A 509 -22.84 -5.29 27.02
CA PHE A 509 -21.72 -5.13 27.96
C PHE A 509 -21.54 -3.65 28.35
N PRO A 510 -22.38 -3.08 29.23
CA PRO A 510 -22.39 -1.65 29.52
C PRO A 510 -21.10 -1.12 30.18
N THR A 511 -20.41 -1.97 30.93
CA THR A 511 -19.18 -1.63 31.67
C THR A 511 -17.91 -1.74 30.83
N VAL A 512 -18.02 -2.22 29.58
CA VAL A 512 -16.87 -2.59 28.76
C VAL A 512 -16.42 -1.45 27.87
N LEU A 513 -15.17 -1.02 28.05
CA LEU A 513 -14.53 -0.05 27.15
C LEU A 513 -14.27 -0.65 25.76
N ILE A 514 -14.97 -0.11 24.77
CA ILE A 514 -14.86 -0.46 23.35
C ILE A 514 -14.22 0.70 22.59
N LYS A 515 -13.31 0.40 21.66
CA LYS A 515 -12.86 1.37 20.67
C LYS A 515 -13.00 0.83 19.26
N ARG A 516 -13.52 1.69 18.39
CA ARG A 516 -13.70 1.42 16.97
C ARG A 516 -12.50 1.91 16.16
N MET A 517 -12.04 1.09 15.21
CA MET A 517 -10.96 1.41 14.29
C MET A 517 -11.40 1.17 12.85
N ASP A 518 -11.89 2.24 12.22
CA ASP A 518 -12.27 2.29 10.81
C ASP A 518 -11.82 3.60 10.16
N PHE A 519 -11.97 3.70 8.84
CA PHE A 519 -11.49 4.86 8.07
C PHE A 519 -12.12 6.20 8.53
N ASP A 520 -13.35 6.18 9.06
CA ASP A 520 -14.04 7.39 9.49
C ASP A 520 -13.63 7.86 10.89
N SER A 521 -13.30 6.93 11.79
CA SER A 521 -12.88 7.23 13.18
C SER A 521 -11.41 7.66 13.32
N THR A 522 -10.63 7.64 12.25
CA THR A 522 -9.15 7.77 12.30
C THR A 522 -8.58 8.75 11.26
N ARG A 523 -9.32 9.83 10.99
CA ARG A 523 -8.98 10.80 9.94
C ARG A 523 -7.73 11.63 10.26
N LYS A 524 -7.37 11.84 11.54
CA LYS A 524 -6.17 12.65 11.89
C LYS A 524 -4.91 11.80 11.86
N ALA A 525 -3.81 12.42 11.41
CA ALA A 525 -2.50 11.78 11.40
C ALA A 525 -2.08 11.41 12.84
N GLY A 526 -1.84 10.12 13.09
CA GLY A 526 -1.40 9.60 14.40
C GLY A 526 -2.50 9.01 15.29
N GLU A 527 -3.79 9.17 14.96
CA GLU A 527 -4.89 8.58 15.75
C GLU A 527 -4.84 7.04 15.72
N HIS A 528 -4.55 6.45 14.57
CA HIS A 528 -4.38 5.00 14.45
C HIS A 528 -3.31 4.47 15.40
N SER A 529 -2.10 5.05 15.40
CA SER A 529 -1.01 4.60 16.26
C SER A 529 -1.37 4.77 17.74
N LYS A 530 -2.08 5.85 18.08
CA LYS A 530 -2.55 6.06 19.46
C LYS A 530 -3.54 4.98 19.91
N ILE A 531 -4.53 4.62 19.10
CA ILE A 531 -5.50 3.55 19.43
C ILE A 531 -4.76 2.22 19.63
N LEU A 532 -3.81 1.90 18.74
CA LEU A 532 -3.03 0.66 18.85
C LEU A 532 -2.12 0.64 20.09
N ASP A 533 -1.49 1.77 20.41
CA ASP A 533 -0.67 1.93 21.62
C ASP A 533 -1.53 1.85 22.90
N ASP A 534 -2.72 2.44 22.88
CA ASP A 534 -3.68 2.38 23.98
C ASP A 534 -4.20 0.95 24.17
N PHE A 535 -4.40 0.21 23.08
CA PHE A 535 -4.76 -1.21 23.12
C PHE A 535 -3.62 -2.05 23.69
N LEU A 536 -2.37 -1.85 23.24
CA LEU A 536 -1.18 -2.51 23.79
C LEU A 536 -0.99 -2.26 25.29
N LYS A 537 -1.40 -1.08 25.78
CA LYS A 537 -1.34 -0.69 27.19
C LYS A 537 -2.55 -1.13 28.00
N ASN A 538 -3.42 -1.99 27.45
CA ASN A 538 -4.64 -2.48 28.09
C ASN A 538 -5.60 -1.38 28.56
N LYS A 539 -5.68 -0.24 27.85
CA LYS A 539 -6.59 0.86 28.24
C LYS A 539 -8.07 0.60 27.91
N PHE A 540 -8.35 -0.39 27.08
CA PHE A 540 -9.70 -0.80 26.72
C PHE A 540 -9.70 -2.30 26.36
N HIS A 541 -10.90 -2.91 26.40
CA HIS A 541 -11.06 -4.36 26.35
C HIS A 541 -11.34 -4.87 24.93
N ILE A 542 -12.18 -4.15 24.16
CA ILE A 542 -12.61 -4.57 22.83
C ILE A 542 -12.11 -3.61 21.75
N LEU A 543 -11.40 -4.14 20.76
CA LEU A 543 -11.07 -3.44 19.52
C LEU A 543 -12.00 -3.92 18.40
N LEU A 544 -12.96 -3.08 18.00
CA LEU A 544 -13.85 -3.32 16.87
C LEU A 544 -13.28 -2.68 15.61
N GLY A 545 -12.95 -3.45 14.59
CA GLY A 545 -12.32 -2.91 13.40
C GLY A 545 -12.62 -3.65 12.11
N THR A 546 -12.11 -3.08 11.03
CA THR A 546 -12.18 -3.66 9.67
C THR A 546 -10.89 -4.39 9.34
N GLN A 547 -10.63 -4.68 8.06
CA GLN A 547 -9.42 -5.37 7.60
C GLN A 547 -8.10 -4.80 8.17
N MET A 548 -8.07 -3.53 8.57
CA MET A 548 -6.90 -2.90 9.21
C MET A 548 -6.46 -3.58 10.52
N ILE A 549 -7.38 -4.15 11.32
CA ILE A 549 -7.01 -4.82 12.57
C ILE A 549 -6.44 -6.23 12.36
N ALA A 550 -6.65 -6.81 11.17
CA ALA A 550 -6.19 -8.16 10.83
C ALA A 550 -4.70 -8.23 10.44
N LYS A 551 -4.11 -7.11 10.03
CA LYS A 551 -2.77 -7.07 9.43
C LYS A 551 -1.71 -6.73 10.49
N GLY A 552 -0.54 -7.38 10.38
CA GLY A 552 0.79 -6.97 10.89
C GLY A 552 0.99 -6.55 12.36
N LEU A 553 -0.03 -6.55 13.22
CA LEU A 553 0.08 -6.17 14.64
C LEU A 553 0.05 -7.39 15.55
N ASP A 554 0.83 -7.36 16.63
CA ASP A 554 0.94 -8.42 17.62
C ASP A 554 0.47 -7.89 18.98
N PHE A 555 -0.59 -8.49 19.54
CA PHE A 555 -1.15 -8.11 20.84
C PHE A 555 -1.11 -9.33 21.76
N PRO A 556 -0.19 -9.38 22.73
CA PRO A 556 0.03 -10.57 23.55
C PRO A 556 -1.20 -10.93 24.42
N ASN A 557 -2.01 -9.94 24.78
CA ASN A 557 -3.21 -10.10 25.60
C ASN A 557 -4.50 -10.34 24.81
N VAL A 558 -4.42 -10.44 23.47
CA VAL A 558 -5.57 -10.81 22.65
C VAL A 558 -5.72 -12.32 22.60
N THR A 559 -6.74 -12.81 23.29
CA THR A 559 -7.04 -14.23 23.43
C THR A 559 -8.32 -14.64 22.73
N LEU A 560 -9.17 -13.68 22.32
CA LEU A 560 -10.35 -13.93 21.49
C LEU A 560 -10.37 -13.02 20.26
N VAL A 561 -10.65 -13.63 19.12
CA VAL A 561 -11.00 -12.93 17.89
C VAL A 561 -12.36 -13.40 17.41
N GLY A 562 -13.29 -12.46 17.26
CA GLY A 562 -14.63 -12.69 16.70
C GLY A 562 -14.74 -12.11 15.29
N VAL A 563 -15.14 -12.92 14.31
CA VAL A 563 -15.54 -12.43 12.98
C VAL A 563 -17.07 -12.29 13.00
N ILE A 564 -17.54 -11.05 12.90
CA ILE A 564 -18.97 -10.76 13.03
C ILE A 564 -19.76 -11.30 11.83
N ASN A 565 -19.23 -11.13 10.63
CA ASN A 565 -19.79 -11.71 9.41
C ASN A 565 -18.66 -12.04 8.42
N ALA A 566 -18.49 -13.32 8.11
CA ALA A 566 -17.49 -13.81 7.17
C ALA A 566 -17.92 -13.72 5.69
N ASP A 567 -19.22 -13.55 5.41
CA ASP A 567 -19.81 -13.65 4.07
C ASP A 567 -19.60 -12.39 3.22
N MET A 568 -19.48 -11.21 3.84
CA MET A 568 -19.57 -9.93 3.14
C MET A 568 -18.60 -9.76 1.96
N ASN A 569 -17.41 -10.37 2.01
CA ASN A 569 -16.44 -10.29 0.91
C ASN A 569 -16.76 -11.27 -0.22
N LEU A 570 -17.39 -12.42 0.07
CA LEU A 570 -17.74 -13.43 -0.94
C LEU A 570 -18.63 -12.83 -2.02
N PHE A 571 -19.47 -11.88 -1.63
CA PHE A 571 -20.48 -11.34 -2.53
C PHE A 571 -20.03 -10.14 -3.36
N ILE A 572 -18.77 -9.73 -3.23
CA ILE A 572 -18.20 -8.72 -4.11
C ILE A 572 -18.13 -9.32 -5.53
N PRO A 573 -18.58 -8.61 -6.59
CA PRO A 573 -18.52 -9.08 -7.98
C PRO A 573 -17.06 -9.03 -8.49
N ASP A 574 -16.19 -9.81 -7.88
CA ASP A 574 -14.76 -9.92 -8.17
C ASP A 574 -14.35 -11.40 -8.07
N PHE A 575 -13.69 -11.95 -9.09
CA PHE A 575 -13.23 -13.35 -9.06
C PHE A 575 -12.19 -13.64 -7.95
N ARG A 576 -11.62 -12.60 -7.33
CA ARG A 576 -10.74 -12.70 -6.15
C ARG A 576 -11.48 -12.55 -4.82
N ALA A 577 -12.82 -12.48 -4.82
CA ALA A 577 -13.63 -12.37 -3.61
C ALA A 577 -13.33 -13.50 -2.61
N GLY A 578 -13.41 -14.76 -3.06
CA GLY A 578 -13.07 -15.93 -2.25
C GLY A 578 -11.64 -15.89 -1.71
N GLU A 579 -10.65 -15.52 -2.55
CA GLU A 579 -9.24 -15.41 -2.15
C GLU A 579 -9.06 -14.40 -1.01
N LYS A 580 -9.68 -13.23 -1.14
CA LYS A 580 -9.64 -12.18 -0.12
C LYS A 580 -10.35 -12.60 1.16
N THR A 581 -11.47 -13.31 1.07
CA THR A 581 -12.19 -13.87 2.23
C THR A 581 -11.30 -14.88 2.96
N PHE A 582 -10.74 -15.85 2.23
CA PHE A 582 -9.85 -16.86 2.80
C PHE A 582 -8.64 -16.22 3.49
N GLN A 583 -7.93 -15.32 2.81
CA GLN A 583 -6.74 -14.65 3.33
C GLN A 583 -7.06 -13.85 4.60
N LEU A 584 -8.16 -13.09 4.60
CA LEU A 584 -8.59 -12.32 5.76
C LEU A 584 -8.88 -13.23 6.96
N LEU A 585 -9.72 -14.25 6.78
CA LEU A 585 -10.11 -15.16 7.87
C LEU A 585 -8.91 -15.94 8.41
N TYR A 586 -8.03 -16.42 7.53
CA TYR A 586 -6.82 -17.14 7.93
C TYR A 586 -5.86 -16.25 8.73
N GLN A 587 -5.65 -15.01 8.29
CA GLN A 587 -4.81 -14.05 9.01
C GLN A 587 -5.36 -13.73 10.39
N VAL A 588 -6.67 -13.49 10.46
CA VAL A 588 -7.43 -13.14 11.66
C VAL A 588 -7.37 -14.28 12.66
N ALA A 589 -7.54 -15.52 12.22
CA ALA A 589 -7.32 -16.69 13.06
C ALA A 589 -5.88 -16.72 13.61
N GLY A 590 -4.89 -16.34 12.81
CA GLY A 590 -3.49 -16.24 13.21
C GLY A 590 -3.12 -15.07 14.14
N ARG A 591 -4.07 -14.24 14.60
CA ARG A 591 -3.82 -13.10 15.51
C ARG A 591 -3.99 -13.44 16.99
N THR A 592 -4.65 -14.54 17.33
CA THR A 592 -4.84 -14.96 18.73
C THR A 592 -3.77 -15.94 19.20
N GLY A 593 -3.53 -15.96 20.51
CA GLY A 593 -2.68 -16.95 21.17
C GLY A 593 -1.20 -16.84 20.79
N ARG A 594 -0.70 -15.61 20.67
CA ARG A 594 0.73 -15.34 20.39
C ARG A 594 1.59 -15.25 21.64
N GLY A 595 0.96 -15.05 22.80
CA GLY A 595 1.57 -15.24 24.12
C GLY A 595 1.56 -16.71 24.55
N GLU A 596 1.68 -16.94 25.85
CA GLU A 596 1.59 -18.28 26.45
C GLU A 596 0.14 -18.81 26.50
N LYS A 597 -0.84 -17.90 26.44
CA LYS A 597 -2.26 -18.22 26.55
C LYS A 597 -2.82 -18.76 25.23
N PRO A 598 -3.65 -19.83 25.25
CA PRO A 598 -4.29 -20.34 24.04
C PRO A 598 -5.31 -19.33 23.49
N GLY A 599 -5.29 -19.14 22.18
CA GLY A 599 -6.24 -18.27 21.48
C GLY A 599 -7.54 -19.01 21.11
N LYS A 600 -8.67 -18.32 21.16
CA LYS A 600 -9.96 -18.76 20.64
C LYS A 600 -10.38 -17.85 19.48
N VAL A 601 -10.95 -18.42 18.43
CA VAL A 601 -11.48 -17.69 17.28
C VAL A 601 -12.90 -18.16 17.05
N VAL A 602 -13.83 -17.22 16.89
CA VAL A 602 -15.23 -17.51 16.55
C VAL A 602 -15.54 -16.84 15.23
N ILE A 603 -15.87 -17.64 14.23
CA ILE A 603 -16.21 -17.17 12.87
C ILE A 603 -17.69 -17.39 12.66
N GLN A 604 -18.44 -16.30 12.44
CA GLN A 604 -19.87 -16.35 12.17
C GLN A 604 -20.14 -16.19 10.68
N THR A 605 -20.96 -17.07 10.13
CA THR A 605 -21.29 -17.10 8.70
C THR A 605 -22.69 -17.63 8.46
N ASN A 606 -23.34 -17.16 7.40
CA ASN A 606 -24.54 -17.77 6.86
C ASN A 606 -24.23 -18.84 5.78
N ASN A 607 -22.97 -19.01 5.40
CA ASN A 607 -22.51 -19.92 4.35
C ASN A 607 -21.35 -20.81 4.88
N PRO A 608 -21.60 -21.65 5.91
CA PRO A 608 -20.54 -22.46 6.52
C PRO A 608 -19.87 -23.46 5.57
N ASN A 609 -20.58 -23.84 4.50
CA ASN A 609 -20.09 -24.77 3.48
C ASN A 609 -19.29 -24.09 2.35
N ASP A 610 -19.19 -22.76 2.33
CA ASP A 610 -18.35 -22.06 1.35
C ASP A 610 -16.89 -22.52 1.49
N VAL A 611 -16.24 -22.82 0.36
CA VAL A 611 -14.88 -23.38 0.34
C VAL A 611 -13.86 -22.44 0.99
N SER A 612 -14.01 -21.13 0.81
CA SER A 612 -13.10 -20.12 1.35
C SER A 612 -13.23 -20.03 2.86
N ILE A 613 -14.46 -19.98 3.37
CA ILE A 613 -14.75 -19.91 4.82
C ILE A 613 -14.39 -21.22 5.51
N PHE A 614 -14.84 -22.34 4.97
CA PHE A 614 -14.59 -23.67 5.54
C PHE A 614 -13.09 -23.97 5.62
N CYS A 615 -12.35 -23.79 4.52
CA CYS A 615 -10.91 -24.06 4.52
C CYS A 615 -10.14 -23.10 5.43
N ALA A 616 -10.55 -21.83 5.52
CA ALA A 616 -9.94 -20.89 6.47
C ALA A 616 -10.17 -21.33 7.93
N SER A 617 -11.40 -21.78 8.26
CA SER A 617 -11.73 -22.26 9.60
C SER A 617 -10.93 -23.50 10.03
N LYS A 618 -10.60 -24.37 9.06
CA LYS A 618 -9.78 -25.57 9.27
C LYS A 618 -8.28 -25.34 9.06
N LEU A 619 -7.86 -24.09 8.78
CA LEU A 619 -6.48 -23.72 8.42
C LEU A 619 -5.90 -24.54 7.26
N ASN A 620 -6.74 -25.06 6.36
CA ASN A 620 -6.34 -25.95 5.29
C ASN A 620 -5.98 -25.17 4.01
N LEU A 621 -4.75 -24.66 4.00
CA LEU A 621 -4.18 -23.95 2.84
C LEU A 621 -4.16 -24.83 1.59
N ASN A 622 -3.66 -26.06 1.69
CA ASN A 622 -3.42 -26.90 0.51
C ASN A 622 -4.72 -27.22 -0.25
N LYS A 623 -5.80 -27.55 0.47
CA LYS A 623 -7.12 -27.77 -0.12
C LYS A 623 -7.62 -26.51 -0.82
N TYR A 624 -7.59 -25.37 -0.13
CA TYR A 624 -8.07 -24.10 -0.68
C TYR A 624 -7.37 -23.70 -1.99
N TYR A 625 -6.03 -23.71 -2.01
CA TYR A 625 -5.28 -23.31 -3.20
C TYR A 625 -5.47 -24.30 -4.36
N THR A 626 -5.64 -25.59 -4.08
CA THR A 626 -5.88 -26.58 -5.13
C THR A 626 -7.25 -26.36 -5.77
N THR A 627 -8.30 -26.21 -4.96
CA THR A 627 -9.66 -25.94 -5.45
C THR A 627 -9.72 -24.62 -6.23
N CYS A 628 -9.23 -23.52 -5.65
CA CYS A 628 -9.30 -22.21 -6.31
C CYS A 628 -8.47 -22.17 -7.61
N LEU A 629 -7.29 -22.81 -7.65
CA LEU A 629 -6.51 -22.88 -8.90
C LEU A 629 -7.22 -23.70 -9.98
N ASN A 630 -7.96 -24.75 -9.64
CA ASN A 630 -8.73 -25.53 -10.63
C ASN A 630 -9.86 -24.68 -11.20
N GLU A 631 -10.66 -24.03 -10.36
CA GLU A 631 -11.73 -23.11 -10.78
C GLU A 631 -11.20 -21.99 -11.69
N ARG A 632 -10.07 -21.37 -11.32
CA ARG A 632 -9.45 -20.32 -12.15
C ARG A 632 -8.90 -20.84 -13.46
N LYS A 633 -8.45 -22.09 -13.53
CA LYS A 633 -7.98 -22.71 -14.76
C LYS A 633 -9.13 -22.92 -15.74
N GLU A 634 -10.24 -23.46 -15.26
CA GLU A 634 -11.46 -23.70 -16.05
C GLU A 634 -12.04 -22.41 -16.60
N LEU A 635 -12.10 -21.36 -15.77
CA LEU A 635 -12.69 -20.07 -16.15
C LEU A 635 -11.69 -19.09 -16.81
N MET A 636 -10.46 -19.55 -17.12
CA MET A 636 -9.38 -18.72 -17.66
C MET A 636 -9.12 -17.43 -16.86
N TYR A 637 -9.08 -17.50 -15.53
CA TYR A 637 -8.70 -16.39 -14.66
C TYR A 637 -7.21 -16.44 -14.24
N PRO A 638 -6.60 -15.30 -13.86
CA PRO A 638 -5.25 -15.25 -13.31
C PRO A 638 -5.10 -16.20 -12.11
N PRO A 639 -4.09 -17.09 -12.11
CA PRO A 639 -2.83 -16.91 -12.81
C PRO A 639 -2.69 -17.63 -14.17
N TYR A 640 -3.73 -18.25 -14.71
CA TYR A 640 -3.68 -18.96 -16.01
C TYR A 640 -3.88 -18.06 -17.22
N SER A 641 -4.31 -16.82 -16.99
CA SER A 641 -4.42 -15.77 -18.00
C SER A 641 -3.75 -14.48 -17.53
N ARG A 642 -3.56 -13.56 -18.48
CA ARG A 642 -3.29 -12.14 -18.25
C ARG A 642 -4.58 -11.37 -18.48
N ILE A 643 -4.86 -10.41 -17.60
CA ILE A 643 -6.05 -9.57 -17.73
C ILE A 643 -5.64 -8.12 -17.93
N THR A 644 -6.25 -7.47 -18.90
CA THR A 644 -6.20 -6.00 -19.03
C THR A 644 -7.62 -5.44 -19.00
N LYS A 645 -7.86 -4.48 -18.12
CA LYS A 645 -9.10 -3.72 -18.04
C LYS A 645 -8.94 -2.38 -18.76
N ILE A 646 -9.79 -2.11 -19.74
CA ILE A 646 -9.92 -0.81 -20.39
C ILE A 646 -11.15 -0.14 -19.79
N GLU A 647 -10.94 0.92 -19.01
CA GLU A 647 -12.01 1.67 -18.35
C GLU A 647 -12.28 2.99 -19.09
N LEU A 648 -13.54 3.22 -19.44
CA LEU A 648 -14.06 4.45 -20.00
C LEU A 648 -14.86 5.20 -18.93
N SER A 649 -14.51 6.46 -18.67
CA SER A 649 -15.19 7.31 -17.69
C SER A 649 -15.60 8.65 -18.31
N GLY A 650 -16.87 9.03 -18.17
CA GLY A 650 -17.41 10.25 -18.78
C GLY A 650 -18.76 10.66 -18.22
N LYS A 651 -19.27 11.84 -18.62
CA LYS A 651 -20.58 12.33 -18.17
C LYS A 651 -21.75 11.65 -18.89
N PHE A 652 -21.60 11.39 -20.19
CA PHE A 652 -22.68 10.93 -21.06
C PHE A 652 -22.56 9.44 -21.37
N GLU A 653 -23.60 8.67 -21.02
CA GLU A 653 -23.63 7.20 -21.18
C GLU A 653 -23.60 6.75 -22.63
N LYS A 654 -24.42 7.35 -23.49
CA LYS A 654 -24.50 7.00 -24.92
C LYS A 654 -23.13 7.10 -25.61
N THR A 655 -22.36 8.13 -25.26
CA THR A 655 -21.00 8.32 -25.78
C THR A 655 -20.04 7.23 -25.28
N LEU A 656 -20.15 6.80 -24.02
CA LEU A 656 -19.31 5.73 -23.46
C LEU A 656 -19.58 4.39 -24.13
N ILE A 657 -20.86 4.07 -24.36
CA ILE A 657 -21.28 2.84 -25.04
C ILE A 657 -20.74 2.83 -26.48
N SER A 658 -21.05 3.88 -27.26
CA SER A 658 -20.62 3.96 -28.67
C SER A 658 -19.10 3.88 -28.83
N ILE A 659 -18.32 4.52 -27.96
CA ILE A 659 -16.86 4.43 -28.01
C ILE A 659 -16.37 3.06 -27.53
N GLY A 660 -16.99 2.50 -26.50
CA GLY A 660 -16.69 1.15 -26.03
C GLY A 660 -16.90 0.10 -27.13
N GLU A 661 -17.99 0.18 -27.88
CA GLU A 661 -18.31 -0.74 -28.98
C GLU A 661 -17.29 -0.61 -30.11
N LYS A 662 -16.92 0.62 -30.47
CA LYS A 662 -15.84 0.87 -31.45
C LYS A 662 -14.52 0.23 -31.01
N ILE A 663 -14.15 0.41 -29.74
CA ILE A 663 -12.93 -0.20 -29.19
C ILE A 663 -13.00 -1.73 -29.21
N ALA A 664 -14.14 -2.31 -28.85
CA ALA A 664 -14.33 -3.75 -28.85
C ALA A 664 -14.25 -4.34 -30.26
N ASN A 665 -14.89 -3.71 -31.24
CA ASN A 665 -14.93 -4.16 -32.64
C ASN A 665 -13.57 -4.04 -33.35
N GLU A 666 -12.69 -3.16 -32.90
CA GLU A 666 -11.32 -3.06 -33.40
C GLU A 666 -10.40 -4.20 -32.92
N ILE A 667 -10.83 -4.95 -31.90
CA ILE A 667 -10.11 -6.12 -31.42
C ILE A 667 -10.55 -7.32 -32.25
N PRO A 668 -9.63 -8.05 -32.92
CA PRO A 668 -10.01 -9.19 -33.74
C PRO A 668 -10.74 -10.26 -32.92
N GLY A 669 -11.98 -10.58 -33.32
CA GLY A 669 -12.84 -11.52 -32.58
C GLY A 669 -12.43 -12.99 -32.65
N ASN A 670 -11.63 -13.40 -33.64
CA ASN A 670 -11.31 -14.81 -33.91
C ASN A 670 -9.99 -15.30 -33.27
N LEU A 671 -9.53 -14.66 -32.19
CA LEU A 671 -8.28 -15.02 -31.53
C LEU A 671 -8.53 -16.09 -30.47
N LYS A 672 -8.19 -17.36 -30.76
CA LYS A 672 -8.34 -18.49 -29.81
C LYS A 672 -7.68 -18.28 -28.44
N TRP A 673 -6.71 -17.37 -28.35
CA TRP A 673 -5.97 -17.05 -27.13
C TRP A 673 -6.52 -15.85 -26.35
N LEU A 674 -7.53 -15.13 -26.88
CA LEU A 674 -8.04 -13.89 -26.32
C LEU A 674 -9.57 -13.93 -26.18
N GLU A 675 -10.05 -13.68 -24.97
CA GLU A 675 -11.47 -13.46 -24.70
C GLU A 675 -11.70 -11.97 -24.42
N VAL A 676 -12.67 -11.38 -25.11
CA VAL A 676 -13.07 -9.96 -24.98
C VAL A 676 -14.44 -9.90 -24.34
N ILE A 677 -14.55 -9.24 -23.19
CA ILE A 677 -15.80 -9.10 -22.44
C ILE A 677 -16.16 -7.61 -22.37
N GLY A 678 -17.36 -7.26 -22.81
CA GLY A 678 -17.87 -5.89 -22.81
C GLY A 678 -17.93 -5.25 -24.20
N PRO A 679 -18.25 -3.95 -24.28
CA PRO A 679 -18.28 -2.96 -23.20
C PRO A 679 -19.46 -3.13 -22.23
N ASN A 680 -19.16 -3.22 -20.93
CA ASN A 680 -20.15 -3.40 -19.86
C ASN A 680 -20.06 -2.26 -18.83
N PRO A 681 -21.15 -1.90 -18.11
CA PRO A 681 -21.07 -0.95 -17.01
C PRO A 681 -20.18 -1.51 -15.88
N CYS A 682 -19.29 -0.67 -15.34
CA CYS A 682 -18.49 -1.06 -14.17
C CYS A 682 -19.38 -1.37 -12.96
N PRO A 683 -18.97 -2.28 -12.04
CA PRO A 683 -19.66 -2.52 -10.76
C PRO A 683 -20.02 -1.23 -10.03
N ILE A 684 -19.05 -0.32 -9.90
CA ILE A 684 -19.32 1.05 -9.47
C ILE A 684 -19.61 1.89 -10.72
N PHE A 685 -20.89 1.92 -11.11
CA PHE A 685 -21.34 2.56 -12.34
C PHE A 685 -21.10 4.07 -12.36
N THR A 686 -21.32 4.77 -11.24
CA THR A 686 -21.09 6.22 -11.15
C THR A 686 -20.10 6.55 -10.04
N LEU A 687 -19.06 7.31 -10.37
CA LEU A 687 -18.05 7.75 -9.41
C LEU A 687 -17.73 9.23 -9.65
N ARG A 688 -17.91 10.05 -8.60
CA ARG A 688 -17.66 11.51 -8.65
C ARG A 688 -18.40 12.20 -9.82
N GLY A 689 -19.65 11.81 -10.06
CA GLY A 689 -20.50 12.37 -11.13
C GLY A 689 -20.17 11.90 -12.55
N LYS A 690 -19.24 10.94 -12.73
CA LYS A 690 -18.94 10.32 -14.03
C LYS A 690 -19.46 8.89 -14.06
N LYS A 691 -20.10 8.51 -15.17
CA LYS A 691 -20.47 7.14 -15.50
C LYS A 691 -19.23 6.36 -15.97
N ARG A 692 -19.18 5.06 -15.69
CA ARG A 692 -18.03 4.17 -15.94
C ARG A 692 -18.44 2.91 -16.69
N TYR A 693 -17.74 2.63 -17.78
CA TYR A 693 -17.83 1.40 -18.58
C TYR A 693 -16.46 0.73 -18.66
N GLN A 694 -16.44 -0.58 -18.86
CA GLN A 694 -15.22 -1.36 -18.97
C GLN A 694 -15.29 -2.39 -20.08
N ILE A 695 -14.12 -2.67 -20.66
CA ILE A 695 -13.85 -3.82 -21.52
C ILE A 695 -12.74 -4.62 -20.84
N ILE A 696 -12.93 -5.93 -20.72
CA ILE A 696 -11.98 -6.84 -20.07
C ILE A 696 -11.41 -7.74 -21.15
N LEU A 697 -10.08 -7.75 -21.25
CA LEU A 697 -9.32 -8.61 -22.16
C LEU A 697 -8.64 -9.70 -21.35
N LYS A 698 -8.98 -10.97 -21.59
CA LYS A 698 -8.35 -12.13 -20.95
C LYS A 698 -7.50 -12.87 -21.98
N SER A 699 -6.19 -12.81 -21.83
CA SER A 699 -5.22 -13.49 -22.70
C SER A 699 -4.70 -14.77 -22.04
N SER A 700 -4.85 -15.92 -22.71
CA SER A 700 -4.45 -17.23 -22.19
C SER A 700 -2.94 -17.38 -22.13
N LYS A 701 -2.38 -17.76 -20.97
CA LYS A 701 -0.93 -17.99 -20.84
C LYS A 701 -0.43 -19.22 -21.59
N LYS A 702 -1.31 -20.11 -22.04
CA LYS A 702 -0.91 -21.25 -22.88
C LYS A 702 -0.30 -20.78 -24.21
N MET A 703 -0.81 -19.69 -24.78
CA MET A 703 -0.33 -19.13 -26.04
C MET A 703 0.41 -17.79 -25.85
N ASP A 704 0.07 -17.02 -24.80
CA ASP A 704 0.67 -15.72 -24.50
C ASP A 704 1.25 -15.67 -23.08
N LEU A 705 2.30 -16.47 -22.85
CA LEU A 705 2.87 -16.70 -21.51
C LEU A 705 3.20 -15.41 -20.74
N ASN A 706 3.75 -14.41 -21.43
CA ASN A 706 4.19 -13.14 -20.86
C ASN A 706 3.24 -11.97 -21.14
N GLY A 707 2.11 -12.20 -21.81
CA GLY A 707 1.19 -11.13 -22.21
C GLY A 707 1.67 -10.29 -23.39
N ARG A 708 2.71 -10.71 -24.12
CA ARG A 708 3.33 -9.91 -25.19
C ARG A 708 2.35 -9.69 -26.34
N LEU A 709 1.64 -10.74 -26.76
CA LEU A 709 0.65 -10.65 -27.83
C LEU A 709 -0.48 -9.68 -27.45
N LEU A 710 -0.96 -9.78 -26.21
CA LEU A 710 -1.95 -8.84 -25.68
C LEU A 710 -1.42 -7.39 -25.67
N HIS A 711 -0.17 -7.18 -25.24
CA HIS A 711 0.41 -5.84 -25.20
C HIS A 711 0.57 -5.24 -26.61
N ASP A 712 1.02 -6.04 -27.57
CA ASP A 712 1.21 -5.61 -28.96
C ASP A 712 -0.13 -5.28 -29.63
N LEU A 713 -1.18 -6.07 -29.35
CA LEU A 713 -2.55 -5.80 -29.81
C LEU A 713 -3.08 -4.48 -29.25
N ILE A 714 -2.94 -4.24 -27.95
CA ILE A 714 -3.35 -2.98 -27.31
C ILE A 714 -2.55 -1.81 -27.89
N ARG A 715 -1.23 -1.99 -28.09
CA ARG A 715 -0.36 -0.97 -28.67
C ARG A 715 -0.80 -0.60 -30.09
N LYS A 716 -1.02 -1.59 -30.96
CA LYS A 716 -1.39 -1.37 -32.36
C LYS A 716 -2.77 -0.75 -32.52
N ASN A 717 -3.76 -1.22 -31.76
CA ASN A 717 -5.16 -0.86 -32.02
C ASN A 717 -5.63 0.32 -31.17
N LEU A 718 -5.13 0.48 -29.94
CA LEU A 718 -5.71 1.41 -28.97
C LEU A 718 -4.79 2.56 -28.60
N PHE A 719 -3.49 2.30 -28.50
CA PHE A 719 -2.55 3.21 -27.85
C PHE A 719 -2.44 4.58 -28.53
N ASP A 720 -2.33 4.61 -29.85
CA ASP A 720 -2.25 5.88 -30.60
C ASP A 720 -3.59 6.62 -30.60
N LYS A 721 -4.70 5.88 -30.55
CA LYS A 721 -6.07 6.42 -30.56
C LYS A 721 -6.56 6.91 -29.20
N ILE A 722 -6.01 6.43 -28.08
CA ILE A 722 -6.42 6.88 -26.74
C ILE A 722 -6.25 8.40 -26.57
N ASN A 723 -5.20 8.97 -27.16
CA ASN A 723 -5.02 10.43 -27.15
C ASN A 723 -6.08 11.17 -27.98
N PHE A 724 -6.59 10.55 -29.05
CA PHE A 724 -7.66 11.10 -29.89
C PHE A 724 -9.01 11.09 -29.16
N TYR A 725 -9.32 10.01 -28.44
CA TYR A 725 -10.57 9.89 -27.70
C TYR A 725 -10.59 10.68 -26.39
N ASN A 726 -9.43 10.88 -25.74
CA ASN A 726 -9.32 11.67 -24.51
C ASN A 726 -9.61 13.17 -24.80
N LYS A 727 -10.88 13.55 -24.72
CA LYS A 727 -11.39 14.92 -24.83
C LYS A 727 -11.91 15.40 -23.45
N LYS A 728 -12.24 16.69 -23.30
CA LYS A 728 -12.61 17.32 -22.00
C LYS A 728 -13.64 16.53 -21.14
N ASN A 729 -14.48 15.69 -21.74
CA ASN A 729 -15.56 14.97 -21.05
C ASN A 729 -15.46 13.42 -21.09
N LEU A 730 -14.37 12.86 -21.62
CA LEU A 730 -14.14 11.42 -21.71
C LEU A 730 -12.71 11.09 -21.30
N GLN A 731 -12.56 10.09 -20.44
CA GLN A 731 -11.27 9.57 -20.02
C GLN A 731 -11.23 8.06 -20.24
N ILE A 732 -10.25 7.60 -21.02
CA ILE A 732 -9.93 6.18 -21.19
C ILE A 732 -8.69 5.87 -20.36
N SER A 733 -8.73 4.80 -19.57
CA SER A 733 -7.60 4.32 -18.80
C SER A 733 -7.40 2.82 -18.99
N ILE A 734 -6.14 2.41 -19.18
CA ILE A 734 -5.74 1.00 -19.24
C ILE A 734 -5.23 0.59 -17.86
N ASP A 735 -5.68 -0.56 -17.37
CA ASP A 735 -5.19 -1.20 -16.15
C ASP A 735 -4.75 -2.63 -16.47
N VAL A 736 -3.44 -2.82 -16.55
CA VAL A 736 -2.81 -4.13 -16.82
C VAL A 736 -2.67 -4.90 -15.51
N ASP A 737 -3.06 -6.17 -15.52
CA ASP A 737 -3.15 -7.03 -14.34
C ASP A 737 -3.89 -6.32 -13.18
N PRO A 738 -5.19 -6.01 -13.33
CA PRO A 738 -5.95 -5.35 -12.30
C PRO A 738 -6.10 -6.26 -11.07
N ASN A 739 -5.92 -5.68 -9.87
CA ASN A 739 -6.16 -6.39 -8.60
C ASN A 739 -7.65 -6.61 -8.31
N ASN A 740 -8.51 -5.81 -8.94
CA ASN A 740 -9.95 -5.93 -8.84
C ASN A 740 -10.66 -5.47 -10.13
N LEU A 741 -11.85 -6.00 -10.39
CA LEU A 741 -12.67 -5.67 -11.56
C LEU A 741 -13.78 -4.63 -11.26
N LEU A 742 -13.64 -3.87 -10.16
CA LEU A 742 -14.64 -2.91 -9.67
C LEU A 742 -14.57 -1.51 -10.33
#